data_AF-A0A6P4HND2-F1
#
_entry.id   AF-A0A6P4HND2-F1
#
_cell.length_a   1.000
_cell.length_b   1.000
_cell.length_c   1.000
_cell.angle_alpha   90.00
_cell.angle_beta   90.00
_cell.angle_gamma   90.00
#
_symmetry.space_group_name_H-M   'P 1'
#
loop_
_entity.id
_entity.type
_entity.pdbx_description
1 polymer ?
#
loop_
_entity_poly.entity_id
_entity_poly.type
_entity_poly.pdbx_seq_one_letter_code
_entity_poly.pdbx_strand_id
1 'polypeptide(L)'
;MSITARIAPSPSRQQSYLRLARFDGGTGKNTLLLESVEGGTSRGRYSVIALKPDIIWTCHNGQITLDESPENPDIVPRILTEKPLESLRALIHATRMELPEGVPPMVAGLFGYLGYDMVRQMEHLPDAPPDDLNLPESILMRPGLFAVFDTVSDELILAAPVRPQKDETAAQAWDKAQDLLRRARECLSGALPPLPKQPENLPEPAEPRSSFSKDEFCQAVERIQDYIAAGDAFQVVPSQRFSTPFPLPSLALYRTLRRINPAPFLFHLDFGDFSLVGSSPEILVRLQDGTMTVRPLAGTRPRGKTAEEDLRLEKDLLADQKELAEHLMLIDLGRNDVGRVSIPGTVKVTERFVIERFSHVMHISSNVQGTLKPELEALDALVAAFPAGTLTGAPKIRAMEIIDEVERTRRATYAGCIGYFGAGGNMDTCIGLRMAVVKDGQMHVQAGCGVVADSHHSAMILLIDNYDSFTFNLVHYLGELGAQCDVRRNDALSVEDALALKPDVIVLSPGPCSPNEAGICCDLISAAAGKVPVFGVCLGHQAIGQVFGAQVVRAPTPMHGKVSPVFHNGQDVFAGLPNPFNATRYHSLTLEPASIPDALEVTAWTEDGVIMGVRHRQYPISGVQFHPESIASEYGHDLMKNFLSIASAWKEKQAVA
;
A
#
# COMPACT_ATOMS: atom_id res chain seq x y z
N MET A 1 2.62 42.37 -0.90
CA MET A 1 1.57 41.33 -0.82
C MET A 1 0.28 41.98 -0.36
N SER A 2 -0.86 41.69 -1.00
CA SER A 2 -2.16 42.15 -0.52
C SER A 2 -2.87 41.03 0.24
N ILE A 3 -3.40 41.36 1.43
CA ILE A 3 -4.10 40.42 2.30
C ILE A 3 -5.39 41.08 2.77
N THR A 4 -6.52 40.42 2.54
CA THR A 4 -7.80 40.82 3.10
C THR A 4 -8.23 39.73 4.08
N ALA A 5 -8.14 40.03 5.38
CA ALA A 5 -8.58 39.12 6.43
C ALA A 5 -10.03 39.43 6.84
N ARG A 6 -10.72 38.35 7.26
CA ARG A 6 -11.99 38.30 8.03
C ARG A 6 -13.28 38.22 7.21
N ILE A 7 -13.59 37.00 6.77
CA ILE A 7 -14.96 36.58 6.44
C ILE A 7 -15.41 35.64 7.57
N ALA A 8 -16.30 36.11 8.45
CA ALA A 8 -16.92 35.30 9.50
C ALA A 8 -18.44 35.23 9.27
N PRO A 9 -19.09 34.05 9.38
CA PRO A 9 -18.51 32.73 9.65
C PRO A 9 -17.80 32.11 8.43
N SER A 10 -16.75 31.31 8.67
CA SER A 10 -15.98 30.67 7.60
C SER A 10 -16.81 29.60 6.88
N PRO A 11 -16.98 29.66 5.54
CA PRO A 11 -17.60 28.59 4.77
C PRO A 11 -16.78 27.29 4.85
N SER A 12 -17.40 26.14 4.57
CA SER A 12 -16.63 24.88 4.57
C SER A 12 -15.57 24.88 3.46
N ARG A 13 -14.42 24.25 3.72
CA ARG A 13 -13.26 24.23 2.79
C ARG A 13 -13.64 23.71 1.41
N GLN A 14 -14.40 22.62 1.36
CA GLN A 14 -14.87 22.01 0.12
C GLN A 14 -15.85 22.89 -0.66
N GLN A 15 -16.76 23.58 0.04
CA GLN A 15 -17.68 24.54 -0.59
C GLN A 15 -16.92 25.75 -1.13
N SER A 16 -15.91 26.21 -0.39
CA SER A 16 -15.04 27.30 -0.82
C SER A 16 -14.23 26.90 -2.06
N TYR A 17 -13.69 25.68 -2.09
CA TYR A 17 -13.02 25.12 -3.27
C TYR A 17 -13.98 25.01 -4.46
N LEU A 18 -15.20 24.51 -4.27
CA LEU A 18 -16.21 24.45 -5.33
C LEU A 18 -16.54 25.83 -5.91
N ARG A 19 -16.72 26.85 -5.07
CA ARG A 19 -16.96 28.24 -5.50
C ARG A 19 -15.76 28.78 -6.28
N LEU A 20 -14.57 28.68 -5.70
CA LEU A 20 -13.34 29.22 -6.27
C LEU A 20 -12.88 28.47 -7.53
N ALA A 21 -13.14 27.17 -7.67
CA ALA A 21 -12.82 26.41 -8.88
C ALA A 21 -13.56 26.94 -10.12
N ARG A 22 -14.69 27.63 -9.94
CA ARG A 22 -15.46 28.30 -11.01
C ARG A 22 -15.25 29.81 -11.05
N PHE A 23 -14.26 30.32 -10.32
CA PHE A 23 -13.96 31.74 -10.23
C PHE A 23 -13.68 32.35 -11.61
N ASP A 24 -14.26 33.51 -11.89
CA ASP A 24 -14.24 34.20 -13.20
C ASP A 24 -14.68 33.33 -14.39
N GLY A 25 -15.63 32.41 -14.19
CA GLY A 25 -16.06 31.50 -15.25
C GLY A 25 -15.04 30.40 -15.58
N GLY A 26 -14.06 30.18 -14.70
CA GLY A 26 -13.04 29.16 -14.83
C GLY A 26 -13.59 27.74 -14.97
N THR A 27 -12.83 26.90 -15.66
CA THR A 27 -13.19 25.50 -15.91
C THR A 27 -12.90 24.58 -14.71
N GLY A 28 -12.17 25.05 -13.70
CA GLY A 28 -11.63 24.24 -12.60
C GLY A 28 -10.18 23.79 -12.82
N LYS A 29 -9.66 23.97 -14.03
CA LYS A 29 -8.27 23.65 -14.41
C LYS A 29 -7.26 24.49 -13.62
N ASN A 30 -6.13 23.89 -13.30
CA ASN A 30 -5.01 24.47 -12.56
C ASN A 30 -5.43 24.98 -11.18
N THR A 31 -6.14 24.12 -10.44
CA THR A 31 -6.59 24.41 -9.07
C THR A 31 -6.11 23.33 -8.12
N LEU A 32 -5.71 23.74 -6.91
CA LEU A 32 -5.21 22.85 -5.88
C LEU A 32 -5.98 23.05 -4.59
N LEU A 33 -6.24 21.96 -3.89
CA LEU A 33 -6.69 21.92 -2.52
C LEU A 33 -5.75 21.01 -1.74
N LEU A 34 -5.04 21.58 -0.77
CA LEU A 34 -4.19 20.86 0.17
C LEU A 34 -4.78 21.00 1.57
N GLU A 35 -5.12 19.90 2.23
CA GLU A 35 -5.61 19.87 3.61
C GLU A 35 -4.64 19.07 4.47
N SER A 36 -4.33 19.59 5.66
CA SER A 36 -3.70 18.80 6.71
C SER A 36 -4.71 18.39 7.77
N VAL A 37 -4.83 17.09 8.02
CA VAL A 37 -5.75 16.51 9.01
C VAL A 37 -4.95 15.62 9.94
N GLU A 38 -4.65 16.10 11.14
CA GLU A 38 -3.96 15.31 12.17
C GLU A 38 -4.99 14.61 13.07
N GLY A 39 -4.75 13.32 13.38
CA GLY A 39 -5.45 12.58 14.42
C GLY A 39 -4.68 12.66 15.73
N GLY A 40 -5.12 13.50 16.68
CA GLY A 40 -4.43 13.64 17.98
C GLY A 40 -4.40 15.07 18.51
N THR A 41 -3.51 15.31 19.49
CA THR A 41 -3.41 16.53 20.33
C THR A 41 -2.85 17.77 19.63
N SER A 42 -2.25 17.66 18.44
CA SER A 42 -2.00 18.78 17.54
C SER A 42 -2.96 18.70 16.36
N ARG A 43 -3.60 19.81 15.99
CA ARG A 43 -4.43 19.90 14.79
C ARG A 43 -3.55 20.43 13.66
N GLY A 44 -3.62 19.81 12.48
CA GLY A 44 -3.17 20.41 11.23
C GLY A 44 -3.75 21.82 11.10
N ARG A 45 -2.87 22.83 11.18
CA ARG A 45 -3.30 24.23 11.33
C ARG A 45 -3.91 24.80 10.06
N TYR A 46 -3.36 24.44 8.90
CA TYR A 46 -3.71 25.09 7.64
C TYR A 46 -4.35 24.16 6.62
N SER A 47 -5.25 24.73 5.83
CA SER A 47 -5.69 24.16 4.54
C SER A 47 -5.61 25.24 3.48
N VAL A 48 -5.17 24.89 2.28
CA VAL A 48 -4.84 25.85 1.23
C VAL A 48 -5.62 25.51 -0.02
N ILE A 49 -6.32 26.51 -0.55
CA ILE A 49 -6.78 26.52 -1.93
C ILE A 49 -5.88 27.46 -2.71
N ALA A 50 -5.35 26.99 -3.83
CA ALA A 50 -4.49 27.77 -4.72
C ALA A 50 -5.00 27.65 -6.16
N LEU A 51 -5.10 28.78 -6.86
CA LEU A 51 -5.64 28.87 -8.21
C LEU A 51 -5.08 30.07 -8.97
N LYS A 52 -5.50 30.23 -10.23
CA LYS A 52 -5.12 31.34 -11.11
C LYS A 52 -3.59 31.46 -11.23
N PRO A 53 -2.87 30.41 -11.67
CA PRO A 53 -1.43 30.51 -11.77
C PRO A 53 -1.01 31.52 -12.84
N ASP A 54 0.00 32.32 -12.52
CA ASP A 54 0.66 33.20 -13.49
C ASP A 54 1.77 32.48 -14.26
N ILE A 55 2.29 31.38 -13.69
CA ILE A 55 3.29 30.52 -14.32
C ILE A 55 2.94 29.04 -14.08
N ILE A 56 3.10 28.21 -15.11
CA ILE A 56 3.17 26.75 -15.00
C ILE A 56 4.49 26.26 -15.58
N TRP A 57 5.24 25.53 -14.78
CA TRP A 57 6.45 24.83 -15.17
C TRP A 57 6.16 23.34 -15.24
N THR A 58 6.51 22.73 -16.36
CA THR A 58 6.25 21.31 -16.64
C THR A 58 7.53 20.64 -17.10
N CYS A 59 7.85 19.48 -16.53
CA CYS A 59 8.88 18.57 -17.01
C CYS A 59 8.23 17.33 -17.60
N HIS A 60 8.56 16.99 -18.84
CA HIS A 60 8.09 15.78 -19.48
C HIS A 60 9.20 15.19 -20.35
N ASN A 61 9.62 13.96 -20.03
CA ASN A 61 10.75 13.28 -20.67
C ASN A 61 12.03 14.15 -20.65
N GLY A 62 12.30 14.81 -19.52
CA GLY A 62 13.42 15.71 -19.34
C GLY A 62 13.35 17.04 -20.11
N GLN A 63 12.33 17.26 -20.94
CA GLN A 63 12.09 18.54 -21.60
C GLN A 63 11.22 19.45 -20.73
N ILE A 64 11.62 20.72 -20.67
CA ILE A 64 10.94 21.72 -19.85
C ILE A 64 10.11 22.66 -20.71
N THR A 65 8.86 22.88 -20.31
CA THR A 65 8.01 23.95 -20.84
C THR A 65 7.62 24.91 -19.73
N LEU A 66 7.73 26.21 -20.01
CA LEU A 66 7.32 27.30 -19.13
C LEU A 66 6.16 28.07 -19.79
N ASP A 67 4.98 27.97 -19.19
CA ASP A 67 3.79 28.73 -19.56
C ASP A 67 3.68 29.95 -18.65
N GLU A 68 3.93 31.14 -19.20
CA GLU A 68 3.84 32.43 -18.49
C GLU A 68 2.48 33.13 -18.72
N SER A 69 1.53 32.47 -19.38
CA SER A 69 0.17 32.96 -19.56
C SER A 69 -0.86 31.83 -19.57
N PRO A 70 -1.00 31.04 -18.48
CA PRO A 70 -1.81 29.81 -18.48
C PRO A 70 -3.32 30.01 -18.69
N GLU A 71 -3.80 31.25 -18.56
CA GLU A 71 -5.20 31.60 -18.82
C GLU A 71 -5.47 31.94 -20.29
N ASN A 72 -4.43 32.15 -21.09
CA ASN A 72 -4.52 32.49 -22.50
C ASN A 72 -4.09 31.29 -23.37
N PRO A 73 -5.03 30.49 -23.88
CA PRO A 73 -4.71 29.30 -24.67
C PRO A 73 -4.05 29.61 -26.02
N ASP A 74 -4.09 30.86 -26.48
CA ASP A 74 -3.45 31.29 -27.74
C ASP A 74 -1.93 31.49 -27.56
N ILE A 75 -1.43 31.56 -26.32
CA ILE A 75 0.00 31.70 -26.03
C ILE A 75 0.60 30.33 -25.79
N VAL A 76 1.54 29.94 -26.65
CA VAL A 76 2.22 28.65 -26.57
C VAL A 76 3.30 28.71 -25.47
N PRO A 77 3.38 27.70 -24.57
CA PRO A 77 4.45 27.61 -23.59
C PRO A 77 5.84 27.57 -24.24
N ARG A 78 6.81 28.26 -23.62
CA ARG A 78 8.19 28.29 -24.11
C ARG A 78 8.95 27.04 -23.68
N ILE A 79 9.65 26.42 -24.62
CA ILE A 79 10.60 25.33 -24.31
C ILE A 79 11.88 25.95 -23.74
N LEU A 80 12.34 25.45 -22.59
CA LEU A 80 13.61 25.85 -21.98
C LEU A 80 14.74 24.90 -22.40
N THR A 81 15.96 25.42 -22.43
CA THR A 81 17.17 24.67 -22.83
C THR A 81 17.97 24.16 -21.64
N GLU A 82 17.72 24.74 -20.47
CA GLU A 82 18.32 24.43 -19.19
C GLU A 82 17.88 23.03 -18.72
N LYS A 83 18.71 22.38 -17.90
CA LYS A 83 18.34 21.07 -17.33
C LYS A 83 17.14 21.22 -16.38
N PRO A 84 16.32 20.15 -16.20
CA PRO A 84 15.14 20.22 -15.34
C PRO A 84 15.37 20.82 -13.96
N LEU A 85 16.34 20.30 -13.19
CA LEU A 85 16.61 20.79 -11.84
C LEU A 85 17.20 22.21 -11.82
N GLU A 86 17.97 22.60 -12.83
CA GLU A 86 18.52 23.95 -12.96
C GLU A 86 17.42 24.98 -13.23
N SER A 87 16.51 24.66 -14.17
CA SER A 87 15.37 25.53 -14.50
C SER A 87 14.38 25.64 -13.33
N LEU A 88 14.13 24.53 -12.61
CA LEU A 88 13.30 24.53 -11.41
C LEU A 88 13.93 25.40 -10.31
N ARG A 89 15.25 25.28 -10.10
CA ARG A 89 15.98 26.12 -9.16
C ARG A 89 15.82 27.59 -9.50
N ALA A 90 16.03 27.97 -10.77
CA ALA A 90 15.85 29.34 -11.23
C ALA A 90 14.42 29.86 -10.97
N LEU A 91 13.40 29.02 -11.17
CA LEU A 91 12.00 29.39 -10.91
C LEU A 91 11.71 29.53 -9.41
N ILE A 92 12.28 28.68 -8.54
CA ILE A 92 12.18 28.81 -7.08
C ILE A 92 12.77 30.16 -6.66
N HIS A 93 13.95 30.52 -7.16
CA HIS A 93 14.58 31.83 -6.90
C HIS A 93 13.71 33.00 -7.38
N ALA A 94 13.19 32.91 -8.61
CA ALA A 94 12.29 33.94 -9.17
C ALA A 94 10.95 34.06 -8.42
N THR A 95 10.60 33.07 -7.59
CA THR A 95 9.36 33.05 -6.81
C THR A 95 9.54 33.65 -5.42
N ARG A 96 10.79 33.75 -4.92
CA ARG A 96 11.09 34.25 -3.57
C ARG A 96 10.50 35.64 -3.33
N MET A 97 9.97 35.84 -2.13
CA MET A 97 9.47 37.14 -1.68
C MET A 97 9.48 37.22 -0.16
N GLU A 98 9.61 38.44 0.37
CA GLU A 98 9.39 38.69 1.79
C GLU A 98 7.90 38.54 2.12
N LEU A 99 7.62 37.70 3.12
CA LEU A 99 6.28 37.49 3.65
C LEU A 99 6.08 38.35 4.90
N PRO A 100 4.93 39.04 5.05
CA PRO A 100 4.64 39.78 6.28
C PRO A 100 4.58 38.84 7.50
N GLU A 101 4.93 39.38 8.66
CA GLU A 101 4.88 38.64 9.92
C GLU A 101 3.45 38.15 10.23
N GLY A 102 3.32 36.94 10.76
CA GLY A 102 2.04 36.32 11.12
C GLY A 102 1.25 35.73 9.95
N VAL A 103 1.75 35.82 8.72
CA VAL A 103 1.10 35.24 7.54
C VAL A 103 1.57 33.80 7.31
N PRO A 104 0.66 32.85 6.98
CA PRO A 104 1.06 31.47 6.71
C PRO A 104 2.08 31.38 5.57
N PRO A 105 3.11 30.52 5.65
CA PRO A 105 4.18 30.46 4.63
C PRO A 105 3.70 29.99 3.24
N MET A 106 2.52 29.38 3.18
CA MET A 106 1.86 28.81 2.00
C MET A 106 1.00 29.79 1.20
N VAL A 107 1.01 31.08 1.54
CA VAL A 107 0.28 32.13 0.80
C VAL A 107 0.99 32.60 -0.48
N ALA A 108 2.18 32.06 -0.76
CA ALA A 108 2.96 32.32 -1.96
C ALA A 108 4.00 31.22 -2.14
N GLY A 109 4.25 30.80 -3.37
CA GLY A 109 5.22 29.73 -3.65
C GLY A 109 4.93 29.02 -4.96
N LEU A 110 5.65 27.93 -5.19
CA LEU A 110 5.40 26.96 -6.26
C LEU A 110 4.72 25.74 -5.67
N PHE A 111 3.62 25.30 -6.27
CA PHE A 111 2.77 24.22 -5.78
C PHE A 111 2.54 23.19 -6.88
N GLY A 112 2.55 21.91 -6.52
CA GLY A 112 2.29 20.84 -7.49
C GLY A 112 2.89 19.51 -7.06
N TYR A 113 3.44 18.78 -8.03
CA TYR A 113 4.05 17.47 -7.78
C TYR A 113 5.34 17.27 -8.55
N LEU A 114 6.23 16.43 -8.01
CA LEU A 114 7.32 15.78 -8.72
C LEU A 114 7.05 14.28 -8.66
N GLY A 115 6.73 13.66 -9.79
CA GLY A 115 6.54 12.23 -9.91
C GLY A 115 7.84 11.46 -9.71
N TYR A 116 7.75 10.17 -9.42
CA TYR A 116 8.89 9.29 -9.17
C TYR A 116 9.96 9.40 -10.24
N ASP A 117 9.57 9.43 -11.51
CA ASP A 117 10.51 9.48 -12.64
C ASP A 117 11.37 10.76 -12.69
N MET A 118 11.05 11.81 -11.91
CA MET A 118 11.99 12.93 -11.69
C MET A 118 13.32 12.49 -11.08
N VAL A 119 13.38 11.31 -10.43
CA VAL A 119 14.64 10.72 -9.95
C VAL A 119 15.64 10.53 -11.09
N ARG A 120 15.20 10.34 -12.33
CA ARG A 120 16.07 10.20 -13.50
C ARG A 120 16.81 11.49 -13.86
N GLN A 121 16.37 12.62 -13.30
CA GLN A 121 17.07 13.92 -13.38
C GLN A 121 18.05 14.13 -12.21
N MET A 122 18.04 13.22 -11.22
CA MET A 122 18.85 13.28 -10.00
C MET A 122 19.91 12.17 -9.98
N GLU A 123 19.57 10.98 -10.48
CA GLU A 123 20.38 9.76 -10.48
C GLU A 123 20.36 9.10 -11.87
N HIS A 124 21.35 8.24 -12.15
CA HIS A 124 21.44 7.54 -13.43
C HIS A 124 20.62 6.23 -13.43
N LEU A 125 19.47 6.24 -14.10
CA LEU A 125 18.58 5.08 -14.28
C LEU A 125 18.16 4.97 -15.76
N PRO A 126 18.96 4.29 -16.61
CA PRO A 126 18.78 4.30 -18.07
C PRO A 126 17.62 3.44 -18.57
N ASP A 127 17.29 2.36 -17.85
CA ASP A 127 16.39 1.31 -18.33
C ASP A 127 14.95 1.51 -17.84
N ALA A 128 14.39 2.68 -18.10
CA ALA A 128 13.03 3.01 -17.68
C ALA A 128 11.99 2.05 -18.29
N PRO A 129 11.03 1.53 -17.51
CA PRO A 129 9.87 0.84 -18.04
C PRO A 129 9.06 1.74 -19.00
N PRO A 130 8.15 1.16 -19.81
CA PRO A 130 7.25 1.92 -20.67
C PRO A 130 6.43 2.98 -19.93
N ASP A 131 6.31 4.17 -20.53
CA ASP A 131 5.41 5.24 -20.07
C ASP A 131 4.04 5.08 -20.72
N ASP A 132 3.12 4.40 -20.03
CA ASP A 132 1.80 4.09 -20.55
C ASP A 132 0.74 5.16 -20.21
N LEU A 133 0.96 5.96 -19.16
CA LEU A 133 0.06 7.05 -18.78
C LEU A 133 0.36 8.36 -19.52
N ASN A 134 1.59 8.53 -20.03
CA ASN A 134 2.06 9.71 -20.73
C ASN A 134 1.79 10.99 -19.89
N LEU A 135 2.15 10.92 -18.61
CA LEU A 135 2.01 12.03 -17.67
C LEU A 135 3.33 12.79 -17.61
N PRO A 136 3.29 14.13 -17.47
CA PRO A 136 4.50 14.86 -17.14
C PRO A 136 5.14 14.33 -15.86
N GLU A 137 6.46 14.23 -15.85
CA GLU A 137 7.23 13.84 -14.66
C GLU A 137 7.01 14.83 -13.52
N SER A 138 6.75 16.11 -13.83
CA SER A 138 6.43 17.12 -12.83
C SER A 138 5.62 18.27 -13.42
N ILE A 139 4.70 18.82 -12.62
CA ILE A 139 4.05 20.10 -12.86
C ILE A 139 4.12 20.90 -11.57
N LEU A 140 4.68 22.10 -11.63
CA LEU A 140 4.64 23.09 -10.56
C LEU A 140 4.06 24.40 -11.10
N MET A 141 3.08 24.92 -10.39
CA MET A 141 2.45 26.20 -10.72
C MET A 141 2.76 27.25 -9.67
N ARG A 142 2.81 28.52 -10.09
CA ARG A 142 2.91 29.68 -9.21
C ARG A 142 1.53 30.33 -9.10
N PRO A 143 0.75 30.08 -8.04
CA PRO A 143 -0.61 30.59 -7.93
C PRO A 143 -0.63 32.11 -7.72
N GLY A 144 -1.59 32.79 -8.35
CA GLY A 144 -1.85 34.22 -8.16
C GLY A 144 -2.90 34.51 -7.08
N LEU A 145 -3.72 33.51 -6.71
CA LEU A 145 -4.75 33.62 -5.68
C LEU A 145 -4.70 32.45 -4.70
N PHE A 146 -4.75 32.78 -3.42
CA PHE A 146 -4.77 31.83 -2.32
C PHE A 146 -5.96 32.08 -1.40
N ALA A 147 -6.55 30.99 -0.90
CA ALA A 147 -7.48 31.00 0.21
C ALA A 147 -6.99 29.99 1.27
N VAL A 148 -6.48 30.51 2.38
CA VAL A 148 -5.88 29.71 3.46
C VAL A 148 -6.81 29.70 4.67
N PHE A 149 -7.21 28.51 5.10
CA PHE A 149 -7.98 28.30 6.32
C PHE A 149 -7.03 28.06 7.47
N ASP A 150 -7.02 28.93 8.47
CA ASP A 150 -6.35 28.70 9.74
C ASP A 150 -7.37 28.13 10.73
N THR A 151 -7.21 26.85 11.06
CA THR A 151 -8.12 26.12 11.95
C THR A 151 -7.95 26.47 13.42
N VAL A 152 -6.81 27.09 13.77
CA VAL A 152 -6.51 27.53 15.14
C VAL A 152 -7.12 28.91 15.39
N SER A 153 -7.00 29.84 14.44
CA SER A 153 -7.64 31.15 14.57
C SER A 153 -9.10 31.19 14.08
N ASP A 154 -9.57 30.12 13.43
CA ASP A 154 -10.89 30.04 12.76
C ASP A 154 -11.10 31.14 11.71
N GLU A 155 -10.05 31.41 10.93
CA GLU A 155 -10.03 32.47 9.91
C GLU A 155 -9.81 31.92 8.50
N LEU A 156 -10.42 32.61 7.53
CA LEU A 156 -10.09 32.49 6.12
C LEU A 156 -9.27 33.70 5.68
N ILE A 157 -8.05 33.44 5.23
CA ILE A 157 -7.11 34.43 4.72
C ILE A 157 -7.13 34.36 3.20
N LEU A 158 -7.51 35.46 2.56
CA LEU A 158 -7.33 35.64 1.12
C LEU A 158 -6.04 36.39 0.85
N ALA A 159 -5.22 35.84 -0.03
CA ALA A 159 -3.91 36.38 -0.36
C ALA A 159 -3.68 36.41 -1.88
N ALA A 160 -3.11 37.53 -2.34
CA ALA A 160 -2.66 37.71 -3.72
C ALA A 160 -1.21 38.20 -3.71
N PRO A 161 -0.24 37.34 -4.08
CA PRO A 161 1.14 37.75 -4.30
C PRO A 161 1.20 38.73 -5.49
N VAL A 162 1.85 39.88 -5.29
CA VAL A 162 1.93 40.94 -6.30
C VAL A 162 3.33 40.96 -6.88
N ARG A 163 3.44 40.76 -8.20
CA ARG A 163 4.70 40.82 -8.95
C ARG A 163 4.49 41.75 -10.15
N PRO A 164 4.92 43.03 -10.07
CA PRO A 164 4.74 43.96 -11.17
C PRO A 164 5.41 43.46 -12.46
N GLN A 165 4.65 43.40 -13.55
CA GLN A 165 5.18 43.15 -14.89
C GLN A 165 5.96 44.38 -15.42
N LYS A 166 6.79 44.19 -16.46
CA LYS A 166 7.64 45.25 -17.02
C LYS A 166 6.86 46.50 -17.46
N ASP A 167 5.65 46.32 -17.95
CA ASP A 167 4.82 47.37 -18.55
C ASP A 167 3.75 47.92 -17.59
N GLU A 168 3.83 47.62 -16.29
CA GLU A 168 2.90 48.14 -15.27
C GLU A 168 3.62 48.77 -14.08
N THR A 169 2.99 49.78 -13.50
CA THR A 169 3.44 50.38 -12.24
C THR A 169 3.06 49.50 -11.05
N ALA A 170 3.80 49.62 -9.94
CA ALA A 170 3.47 48.92 -8.70
C ALA A 170 2.06 49.24 -8.18
N ALA A 171 1.57 50.46 -8.39
CA ALA A 171 0.21 50.86 -8.02
C ALA A 171 -0.85 50.14 -8.86
N GLN A 172 -0.65 50.03 -10.18
CA GLN A 172 -1.56 49.28 -11.05
C GLN A 172 -1.59 47.78 -10.69
N ALA A 173 -0.42 47.18 -10.43
CA ALA A 173 -0.32 45.78 -10.00
C ALA A 173 -1.04 45.57 -8.64
N TRP A 174 -0.91 46.52 -7.72
CA TRP A 174 -1.60 46.50 -6.43
C TRP A 174 -3.13 46.60 -6.58
N ASP A 175 -3.62 47.53 -7.41
CA ASP A 175 -5.05 47.71 -7.64
C ASP A 175 -5.69 46.47 -8.29
N LYS A 176 -4.99 45.83 -9.24
CA LYS A 176 -5.40 44.54 -9.82
C LYS A 176 -5.52 43.45 -8.76
N ALA A 177 -4.56 43.37 -7.83
CA ALA A 177 -4.60 42.39 -6.75
C ALA A 177 -5.72 42.66 -5.74
N GLN A 178 -6.00 43.93 -5.43
CA GLN A 178 -7.15 44.31 -4.59
C GLN A 178 -8.48 43.93 -5.26
N ASP A 179 -8.61 44.19 -6.56
CA ASP A 179 -9.79 43.80 -7.32
C ASP A 179 -9.98 42.28 -7.37
N LEU A 180 -8.89 41.52 -7.57
CA LEU A 180 -8.88 40.07 -7.51
C LEU A 180 -9.40 39.54 -6.17
N LEU A 181 -8.91 40.10 -5.06
CA LEU A 181 -9.35 39.71 -3.71
C LEU A 181 -10.81 40.10 -3.45
N ARG A 182 -11.26 41.26 -3.91
CA ARG A 182 -12.66 41.69 -3.84
C ARG A 182 -13.57 40.72 -4.56
N ARG A 183 -13.25 40.36 -5.80
CA ARG A 183 -14.01 39.37 -6.59
C ARG A 183 -13.98 37.99 -5.96
N ALA A 184 -12.84 37.54 -5.44
CA ALA A 184 -12.72 36.25 -4.76
C ALA A 184 -13.62 36.19 -3.51
N ARG A 185 -13.68 37.29 -2.74
CA ARG A 185 -14.59 37.43 -1.61
C ARG A 185 -16.06 37.37 -2.03
N GLU A 186 -16.44 38.08 -3.08
CA GLU A 186 -17.80 38.03 -3.65
C GLU A 186 -18.17 36.60 -4.09
N CYS A 187 -17.25 35.91 -4.76
CA CYS A 187 -17.42 34.51 -5.17
C CYS A 187 -17.64 33.59 -3.97
N LEU A 188 -16.87 33.76 -2.89
CA LEU A 188 -17.01 32.96 -1.67
C LEU A 188 -18.32 33.22 -0.92
N SER A 189 -18.87 34.43 -1.00
CA SER A 189 -20.18 34.79 -0.45
C SER A 189 -21.36 34.39 -1.36
N GLY A 190 -21.07 34.03 -2.62
CA GLY A 190 -22.08 33.65 -3.60
C GLY A 190 -22.75 32.29 -3.36
N ALA A 191 -23.78 32.02 -4.16
CA ALA A 191 -24.43 30.72 -4.20
C ALA A 191 -23.42 29.62 -4.57
N LEU A 192 -23.64 28.41 -4.04
CA LEU A 192 -22.85 27.26 -4.50
C LEU A 192 -23.12 27.03 -5.99
N PRO A 193 -22.08 26.78 -6.80
CA PRO A 193 -22.29 26.37 -8.17
C PRO A 193 -23.11 25.06 -8.18
N PRO A 194 -23.99 24.88 -9.17
CA PRO A 194 -24.74 23.63 -9.29
C PRO A 194 -23.74 22.48 -9.39
N LEU A 195 -23.85 21.53 -8.46
CA LEU A 195 -23.07 20.30 -8.54
C LEU A 195 -23.49 19.55 -9.81
N PRO A 196 -22.54 18.95 -10.55
CA PRO A 196 -22.89 18.10 -11.67
C PRO A 196 -23.88 17.04 -11.19
N LYS A 197 -24.98 16.86 -11.94
CA LYS A 197 -25.97 15.83 -11.64
C LYS A 197 -25.25 14.49 -11.57
N GLN A 198 -25.34 13.82 -10.43
CA GLN A 198 -24.89 12.43 -10.37
C GLN A 198 -25.75 11.63 -11.34
N PRO A 199 -25.17 10.70 -12.12
CA PRO A 199 -25.96 9.77 -12.90
C PRO A 199 -27.00 9.10 -12.02
N GLU A 200 -28.27 9.06 -12.44
CA GLU A 200 -29.35 8.43 -11.66
C GLU A 200 -29.07 6.94 -11.42
N ASN A 201 -28.37 6.31 -12.37
CA ASN A 201 -27.82 4.97 -12.26
C ASN A 201 -26.32 5.03 -12.52
N LEU A 202 -25.52 4.84 -11.46
CA LEU A 202 -24.11 4.50 -11.63
C LEU A 202 -24.03 3.02 -11.99
N PRO A 203 -23.23 2.64 -13.01
CA PRO A 203 -22.96 1.23 -13.24
C PRO A 203 -22.32 0.62 -12.00
N GLU A 204 -22.50 -0.69 -11.80
CA GLU A 204 -21.74 -1.40 -10.77
C GLU A 204 -20.24 -1.16 -10.99
N PRO A 205 -19.47 -0.94 -9.91
CA PRO A 205 -18.03 -0.74 -10.04
C PRO A 205 -17.41 -1.95 -10.73
N ALA A 206 -16.74 -1.72 -11.86
CA ALA A 206 -15.97 -2.78 -12.51
C ALA A 206 -14.80 -3.18 -11.60
N GLU A 207 -14.49 -4.48 -11.57
CA GLU A 207 -13.33 -4.97 -10.85
C GLU A 207 -12.05 -4.29 -11.36
N PRO A 208 -11.19 -3.75 -10.47
CA PRO A 208 -9.95 -3.12 -10.89
C PRO A 208 -9.02 -4.11 -11.60
N ARG A 209 -8.53 -3.72 -12.77
CA ARG A 209 -7.53 -4.50 -13.51
C ARG A 209 -6.13 -4.09 -13.06
N SER A 210 -5.32 -5.05 -12.63
CA SER A 210 -3.91 -4.83 -12.30
C SER A 210 -3.01 -4.86 -13.56
N SER A 211 -1.88 -4.16 -13.50
CA SER A 211 -0.77 -4.26 -14.46
C SER A 211 -0.08 -5.63 -14.41
N PHE A 212 -0.22 -6.35 -13.31
CA PHE A 212 0.27 -7.72 -13.11
C PHE A 212 -0.89 -8.71 -12.99
N SER A 213 -0.67 -9.96 -13.43
CA SER A 213 -1.39 -11.09 -12.85
C SER A 213 -0.84 -11.40 -11.45
N LYS A 214 -1.59 -12.15 -10.64
CA LYS A 214 -1.10 -12.59 -9.32
C LYS A 214 0.23 -13.34 -9.44
N ASP A 215 0.29 -14.31 -10.35
CA ASP A 215 1.47 -15.16 -10.57
C ASP A 215 2.68 -14.33 -11.02
N GLU A 216 2.48 -13.36 -11.90
CA GLU A 216 3.55 -12.47 -12.37
C GLU A 216 4.10 -11.58 -11.25
N PHE A 217 3.23 -11.09 -10.35
CA PHE A 217 3.68 -10.30 -9.20
C PHE A 217 4.44 -11.17 -8.20
N CYS A 218 3.99 -12.41 -7.97
CA CYS A 218 4.71 -13.38 -7.14
C CYS A 218 6.10 -13.71 -7.72
N GLN A 219 6.22 -13.91 -9.03
CA GLN A 219 7.51 -14.10 -9.70
C GLN A 219 8.43 -12.88 -9.57
N ALA A 220 7.88 -11.66 -9.62
CA ALA A 220 8.66 -10.45 -9.36
C ALA A 220 9.19 -10.41 -7.91
N VAL A 221 8.39 -10.84 -6.93
CA VAL A 221 8.81 -10.97 -5.52
C VAL A 221 9.93 -12.00 -5.39
N GLU A 222 9.79 -13.18 -5.99
CA GLU A 222 10.82 -14.23 -5.97
C GLU A 222 12.13 -13.74 -6.61
N ARG A 223 12.05 -13.08 -7.76
CA ARG A 223 13.23 -12.50 -8.42
C ARG A 223 13.93 -11.44 -7.56
N ILE A 224 13.17 -10.65 -6.81
CA ILE A 224 13.74 -9.71 -5.85
C ILE A 224 14.42 -10.45 -4.69
N GLN A 225 13.82 -11.54 -4.20
CA GLN A 225 14.45 -12.36 -3.16
C GLN A 225 15.76 -12.99 -3.63
N ASP A 226 15.87 -13.38 -4.92
CA ASP A 226 17.13 -13.84 -5.50
C ASP A 226 18.21 -12.74 -5.44
N TYR A 227 17.86 -11.49 -5.78
CA TYR A 227 18.76 -10.34 -5.64
C TYR A 227 19.19 -10.11 -4.19
N ILE A 228 18.26 -10.21 -3.25
CA ILE A 228 18.55 -10.05 -1.82
C ILE A 228 19.46 -11.17 -1.33
N ALA A 229 19.20 -12.41 -1.72
CA ALA A 229 20.02 -13.57 -1.38
C ALA A 229 21.43 -13.49 -1.96
N ALA A 230 21.59 -12.89 -3.15
CA ALA A 230 22.88 -12.59 -3.76
C ALA A 230 23.64 -11.45 -3.07
N GLY A 231 22.98 -10.68 -2.21
CA GLY A 231 23.57 -9.55 -1.48
C GLY A 231 23.51 -8.22 -2.23
N ASP A 232 22.71 -8.11 -3.30
CA ASP A 232 22.56 -6.88 -4.08
C ASP A 232 21.74 -5.81 -3.35
N ALA A 233 20.75 -6.24 -2.56
CA ALA A 233 19.87 -5.36 -1.78
C ALA A 233 19.48 -6.01 -0.45
N PHE A 234 19.09 -5.20 0.52
CA PHE A 234 18.47 -5.65 1.78
C PHE A 234 16.94 -5.69 1.66
N GLN A 235 16.40 -4.73 0.91
CA GLN A 235 14.97 -4.59 0.66
C GLN A 235 14.75 -3.91 -0.68
N VAL A 236 13.71 -4.33 -1.41
CA VAL A 236 13.21 -3.66 -2.61
C VAL A 236 11.69 -3.56 -2.50
N VAL A 237 11.10 -2.46 -2.97
CA VAL A 237 9.67 -2.19 -2.84
C VAL A 237 9.02 -2.19 -4.23
N PRO A 238 8.66 -3.36 -4.81
CA PRO A 238 7.93 -3.43 -6.06
C PRO A 238 6.49 -2.93 -5.89
N SER A 239 5.89 -2.48 -6.98
CA SER A 239 4.52 -1.99 -7.02
C SER A 239 3.76 -2.43 -8.27
N GLN A 240 2.44 -2.38 -8.19
CA GLN A 240 1.53 -2.68 -9.29
C GLN A 240 0.43 -1.63 -9.36
N ARG A 241 -0.04 -1.32 -10.57
CA ARG A 241 -1.08 -0.31 -10.81
C ARG A 241 -2.41 -1.00 -11.13
N PHE A 242 -3.43 -0.61 -10.39
CA PHE A 242 -4.82 -1.00 -10.60
C PHE A 242 -5.55 0.10 -11.35
N SER A 243 -6.34 -0.26 -12.36
CA SER A 243 -7.10 0.68 -13.19
C SER A 243 -8.56 0.24 -13.29
N THR A 244 -9.49 1.18 -13.17
CA THR A 244 -10.92 0.93 -13.35
C THR A 244 -11.64 2.16 -13.93
N PRO A 245 -12.70 1.98 -14.74
CA PRO A 245 -13.53 3.07 -15.20
C PRO A 245 -14.08 3.92 -14.05
N PHE A 246 -13.95 5.24 -14.19
CA PHE A 246 -14.39 6.22 -13.21
C PHE A 246 -15.05 7.43 -13.88
N PRO A 247 -16.38 7.40 -14.07
CA PRO A 247 -17.10 8.47 -14.77
C PRO A 247 -17.42 9.69 -13.88
N LEU A 248 -17.03 9.66 -12.61
CA LEU A 248 -17.34 10.71 -11.64
C LEU A 248 -16.27 11.81 -11.63
N PRO A 249 -16.61 13.03 -11.21
CA PRO A 249 -15.60 14.08 -10.99
C PRO A 249 -14.57 13.68 -9.93
N SER A 250 -13.29 14.01 -10.16
CA SER A 250 -12.17 13.76 -9.23
C SER A 250 -12.40 14.32 -7.83
N LEU A 251 -13.07 15.48 -7.70
CA LEU A 251 -13.43 16.05 -6.40
C LEU A 251 -14.42 15.17 -5.60
N ALA A 252 -15.24 14.35 -6.25
CA ALA A 252 -16.12 13.40 -5.57
C ALA A 252 -15.31 12.28 -4.90
N LEU A 253 -14.24 11.82 -5.55
CA LEU A 253 -13.26 10.88 -4.98
C LEU A 253 -12.58 11.50 -3.75
N TYR A 254 -12.09 12.74 -3.88
CA TYR A 254 -11.46 13.48 -2.78
C TYR A 254 -12.36 13.55 -1.54
N ARG A 255 -13.62 13.95 -1.72
CA ARG A 255 -14.59 14.09 -0.62
C ARG A 255 -14.86 12.76 0.08
N THR A 256 -14.88 11.66 -0.69
CA THR A 256 -15.07 10.31 -0.14
C THR A 256 -13.84 9.85 0.63
N LEU A 257 -12.64 10.02 0.06
CA LEU A 257 -11.38 9.69 0.73
C LEU A 257 -11.22 10.45 2.05
N ARG A 258 -11.49 11.75 2.05
CA ARG A 258 -11.46 12.58 3.26
C ARG A 258 -12.40 12.10 4.36
N ARG A 259 -13.53 11.49 4.01
CA ARG A 259 -14.51 10.97 4.98
C ARG A 259 -14.10 9.60 5.52
N ILE A 260 -13.58 8.73 4.66
CA ILE A 260 -13.29 7.33 5.01
C ILE A 260 -11.91 7.19 5.64
N ASN A 261 -10.89 7.84 5.08
CA ASN A 261 -9.51 7.67 5.49
C ASN A 261 -8.76 9.02 5.53
N PRO A 262 -9.07 9.89 6.50
CA PRO A 262 -8.34 11.14 6.67
C PRO A 262 -6.89 10.84 7.09
N ALA A 263 -5.93 11.44 6.37
CA ALA A 263 -4.51 11.35 6.66
C ALA A 263 -3.90 12.77 6.82
N PRO A 264 -2.68 12.88 7.37
CA PRO A 264 -1.98 14.16 7.55
C PRO A 264 -1.86 15.02 6.30
N PHE A 265 -1.85 14.41 5.10
CA PHE A 265 -1.76 15.12 3.82
C PHE A 265 -2.86 14.68 2.85
N LEU A 266 -3.95 15.44 2.81
CA LEU A 266 -5.00 15.30 1.81
C LEU A 266 -4.78 16.30 0.69
N PHE A 267 -4.92 15.84 -0.55
CA PHE A 267 -4.73 16.71 -1.70
C PHE A 267 -5.68 16.40 -2.86
N HIS A 268 -6.05 17.45 -3.57
CA HIS A 268 -6.71 17.41 -4.87
C HIS A 268 -6.05 18.44 -5.79
N LEU A 269 -5.40 17.97 -6.85
CA LEU A 269 -4.74 18.81 -7.85
C LEU A 269 -5.44 18.56 -9.17
N ASP A 270 -6.07 19.58 -9.73
CA ASP A 270 -6.77 19.51 -11.01
C ASP A 270 -5.95 20.26 -12.07
N PHE A 271 -5.39 19.53 -13.02
CA PHE A 271 -4.63 20.07 -14.16
C PHE A 271 -5.45 20.11 -15.45
N GLY A 272 -6.77 19.87 -15.38
CA GLY A 272 -7.67 19.82 -16.53
C GLY A 272 -7.64 18.47 -17.24
N ASP A 273 -6.49 18.08 -17.79
CA ASP A 273 -6.37 16.82 -18.57
C ASP A 273 -6.32 15.58 -17.67
N PHE A 274 -5.84 15.77 -16.45
CA PHE A 274 -5.87 14.76 -15.39
C PHE A 274 -5.95 15.44 -14.02
N SER A 275 -6.29 14.66 -13.00
CA SER A 275 -6.27 15.11 -11.61
C SER A 275 -5.52 14.12 -10.73
N LEU A 276 -4.85 14.63 -9.68
CA LEU A 276 -4.27 13.83 -8.62
C LEU A 276 -5.12 13.98 -7.36
N VAL A 277 -5.52 12.86 -6.78
CA VAL A 277 -6.35 12.83 -5.57
C VAL A 277 -5.72 11.89 -4.56
N GLY A 278 -5.43 12.33 -3.34
CA GLY A 278 -4.76 11.47 -2.37
C GLY A 278 -4.97 11.82 -0.91
N SER A 279 -4.64 10.85 -0.06
CA SER A 279 -4.65 10.95 1.40
C SER A 279 -3.37 10.27 1.93
N SER A 280 -2.24 10.96 1.78
CA SER A 280 -0.92 10.42 2.10
C SER A 280 -0.63 10.48 3.61
N PRO A 281 -0.11 9.39 4.20
CA PRO A 281 0.24 9.34 5.61
C PRO A 281 1.62 9.92 5.93
N GLU A 282 2.49 10.08 4.94
CA GLU A 282 3.94 10.18 5.16
C GLU A 282 4.55 11.43 4.52
N ILE A 283 5.39 12.12 5.30
CA ILE A 283 6.20 13.26 4.84
C ILE A 283 7.35 12.72 4.02
N LEU A 284 7.62 13.33 2.86
CA LEU A 284 8.89 13.08 2.17
C LEU A 284 9.99 13.95 2.76
N VAL A 285 9.90 15.26 2.56
CA VAL A 285 10.80 16.25 3.19
C VAL A 285 10.01 17.48 3.61
N ARG A 286 10.29 17.93 4.83
CA ARG A 286 9.92 19.26 5.32
C ARG A 286 11.18 20.07 5.59
N LEU A 287 11.24 21.29 5.08
CA LEU A 287 12.27 22.28 5.41
C LEU A 287 11.59 23.49 6.03
N GLN A 288 11.91 23.76 7.29
CA GLN A 288 11.39 24.90 8.02
C GLN A 288 12.51 25.57 8.81
N ASP A 289 12.71 26.87 8.59
CA ASP A 289 13.68 27.68 9.32
C ASP A 289 15.10 27.05 9.31
N GLY A 290 15.50 26.51 8.15
CA GLY A 290 16.79 25.83 7.95
C GLY A 290 16.87 24.40 8.52
N THR A 291 15.80 23.88 9.13
CA THR A 291 15.75 22.51 9.66
C THR A 291 15.06 21.59 8.66
N MET A 292 15.83 20.64 8.10
CA MET A 292 15.31 19.55 7.28
C MET A 292 14.76 18.45 8.21
N THR A 293 13.59 17.92 7.88
CA THR A 293 12.92 16.84 8.60
C THR A 293 12.47 15.76 7.60
N VAL A 294 12.78 14.50 7.92
CA VAL A 294 12.25 13.29 7.27
C VAL A 294 11.60 12.43 8.35
N ARG A 295 10.44 11.85 8.05
CA ARG A 295 9.67 11.05 9.00
C ARG A 295 9.33 9.69 8.40
N PRO A 296 10.22 8.68 8.50
CA PRO A 296 9.90 7.34 8.01
C PRO A 296 8.76 6.70 8.81
N LEU A 297 7.83 6.05 8.11
CA LEU A 297 6.79 5.20 8.69
C LEU A 297 6.98 3.75 8.24
N ALA A 298 7.07 2.82 9.17
CA ALA A 298 7.10 1.39 8.86
C ALA A 298 6.56 0.56 10.02
N GLY A 299 6.25 -0.70 9.76
CA GLY A 299 5.55 -1.57 10.70
C GLY A 299 4.08 -1.21 10.86
N THR A 300 3.22 -2.21 10.83
CA THR A 300 1.78 -2.00 10.77
C THR A 300 1.05 -3.00 11.64
N ARG A 301 0.05 -2.52 12.38
CA ARG A 301 -1.03 -3.34 12.93
C ARG A 301 -2.39 -2.72 12.60
N PRO A 302 -3.44 -3.53 12.43
CA PRO A 302 -4.80 -3.02 12.39
C PRO A 302 -5.14 -2.31 13.70
N ARG A 303 -6.12 -1.40 13.69
CA ARG A 303 -6.66 -0.83 14.93
C ARG A 303 -7.47 -1.88 15.69
N GLY A 304 -7.35 -1.88 17.02
CA GLY A 304 -8.15 -2.74 17.89
C GLY A 304 -9.63 -2.34 17.87
N LYS A 305 -10.52 -3.30 18.05
CA LYS A 305 -11.97 -3.05 18.18
C LYS A 305 -12.31 -2.43 19.54
N THR A 306 -11.45 -2.63 20.54
CA THR A 306 -11.54 -2.03 21.88
C THR A 306 -10.23 -1.33 22.24
N ALA A 307 -10.27 -0.42 23.22
CA ALA A 307 -9.07 0.27 23.69
C ALA A 307 -8.01 -0.69 24.27
N GLU A 308 -8.45 -1.76 24.95
CA GLU A 308 -7.56 -2.80 25.48
C GLU A 308 -6.90 -3.61 24.36
N GLU A 309 -7.67 -3.98 23.33
CA GLU A 309 -7.14 -4.65 22.15
C GLU A 309 -6.16 -3.75 21.39
N ASP A 310 -6.46 -2.45 21.24
CA ASP A 310 -5.61 -1.47 20.56
C ASP A 310 -4.26 -1.31 21.29
N LEU A 311 -4.28 -1.26 22.62
CA LEU A 311 -3.07 -1.23 23.46
C LEU A 311 -2.28 -2.56 23.40
N ARG A 312 -2.96 -3.69 23.27
CA ARG A 312 -2.29 -4.99 23.09
C ARG A 312 -1.59 -5.06 21.74
N LEU A 313 -2.25 -4.63 20.66
CA LEU A 313 -1.68 -4.56 19.31
C LEU A 313 -0.51 -3.58 19.22
N GLU A 314 -0.58 -2.46 19.94
CA GLU A 314 0.55 -1.53 20.07
C GLU A 314 1.76 -2.21 20.73
N LYS A 315 1.55 -2.90 21.86
CA LYS A 315 2.62 -3.62 22.56
C LYS A 315 3.19 -4.77 21.72
N ASP A 316 2.34 -5.46 20.97
CA ASP A 316 2.73 -6.50 20.02
C ASP A 316 3.64 -5.93 18.92
N LEU A 317 3.22 -4.82 18.28
CA LEU A 317 4.00 -4.15 17.24
C LEU A 317 5.37 -3.68 17.75
N LEU A 318 5.43 -3.14 18.97
CA LEU A 318 6.68 -2.70 19.59
C LEU A 318 7.54 -3.84 20.15
N ALA A 319 7.00 -5.06 20.23
CA ALA A 319 7.76 -6.25 20.64
C ALA A 319 8.24 -7.08 19.45
N ASP A 320 7.66 -6.87 18.26
CA ASP A 320 8.01 -7.57 17.03
C ASP A 320 9.41 -7.17 16.55
N GLN A 321 10.37 -8.07 16.71
CA GLN A 321 11.76 -7.82 16.34
C GLN A 321 11.96 -7.63 14.84
N LYS A 322 11.10 -8.22 13.99
CA LYS A 322 11.17 -8.06 12.54
C LYS A 322 10.80 -6.63 12.17
N GLU A 323 9.66 -6.16 12.65
CA GLU A 323 9.13 -4.82 12.37
C GLU A 323 10.08 -3.72 12.90
N LEU A 324 10.65 -3.93 14.09
CA LEU A 324 11.64 -3.00 14.64
C LEU A 324 12.94 -2.95 13.83
N ALA A 325 13.40 -4.10 13.30
CA ALA A 325 14.60 -4.16 12.47
C ALA A 325 14.39 -3.45 11.12
N GLU A 326 13.25 -3.68 10.47
CA GLU A 326 12.87 -2.98 9.24
C GLU A 326 12.78 -1.47 9.48
N HIS A 327 12.10 -1.04 10.54
CA HIS A 327 11.97 0.37 10.86
C HIS A 327 13.33 1.02 11.22
N LEU A 328 14.22 0.30 11.91
CA LEU A 328 15.57 0.79 12.23
C LEU A 328 16.38 1.07 10.95
N MET A 329 16.33 0.17 9.98
CA MET A 329 17.00 0.37 8.69
C MET A 329 16.52 1.65 7.99
N LEU A 330 15.22 1.94 8.05
CA LEU A 330 14.65 3.16 7.46
C LEU A 330 15.03 4.44 8.21
N ILE A 331 15.20 4.36 9.54
CA ILE A 331 15.77 5.47 10.31
C ILE A 331 17.21 5.74 9.84
N ASP A 332 18.02 4.71 9.66
CA ASP A 332 19.40 4.87 9.22
C ASP A 332 19.50 5.42 7.79
N LEU A 333 18.57 5.02 6.90
CA LEU A 333 18.45 5.62 5.58
C LEU A 333 18.03 7.10 5.65
N GLY A 334 17.05 7.44 6.50
CA GLY A 334 16.67 8.84 6.74
C GLY A 334 17.81 9.68 7.31
N ARG A 335 18.64 9.09 8.19
CA ARG A 335 19.87 9.74 8.70
C ARG A 335 20.91 9.95 7.61
N ASN A 336 21.04 9.01 6.67
CA ASN A 336 21.91 9.17 5.52
C ASN A 336 21.43 10.33 4.63
N ASP A 337 20.15 10.32 4.24
CA ASP A 337 19.53 11.33 3.38
C ASP A 337 19.66 12.74 3.97
N VAL A 338 19.26 12.92 5.25
CA VAL A 338 19.40 14.20 5.96
C VAL A 338 20.89 14.57 6.14
N GLY A 339 21.76 13.59 6.41
CA GLY A 339 23.18 13.81 6.65
C GLY A 339 23.97 14.31 5.44
N ARG A 340 23.56 13.96 4.21
CA ARG A 340 24.21 14.44 2.97
C ARG A 340 24.21 15.96 2.85
N VAL A 341 23.13 16.60 3.30
CA VAL A 341 22.89 18.04 3.13
C VAL A 341 22.89 18.84 4.43
N SER A 342 23.04 18.18 5.57
CA SER A 342 23.08 18.85 6.88
C SER A 342 24.50 19.20 7.32
N ILE A 343 24.62 20.18 8.21
CA ILE A 343 25.87 20.52 8.92
C ILE A 343 26.27 19.30 9.78
N PRO A 344 27.52 18.80 9.68
CA PRO A 344 27.98 17.67 10.50
C PRO A 344 27.74 17.88 12.00
N GLY A 345 27.21 16.85 12.67
CA GLY A 345 26.86 16.90 14.10
C GLY A 345 25.48 17.47 14.43
N THR A 346 24.73 17.98 13.44
CA THR A 346 23.35 18.48 13.66
C THR A 346 22.27 17.42 13.44
N VAL A 347 22.60 16.31 12.77
CA VAL A 347 21.65 15.22 12.47
C VAL A 347 21.26 14.48 13.75
N LYS A 348 19.97 14.47 14.08
CA LYS A 348 19.42 13.84 15.29
C LYS A 348 18.16 13.07 14.97
N VAL A 349 17.99 11.94 15.65
CA VAL A 349 16.70 11.23 15.72
C VAL A 349 15.96 11.81 16.93
N THR A 350 14.98 12.68 16.69
CA THR A 350 14.28 13.43 17.75
C THR A 350 13.13 12.66 18.37
N GLU A 351 12.50 11.78 17.60
CA GLU A 351 11.50 10.81 18.04
C GLU A 351 11.86 9.44 17.46
N ARG A 352 11.71 8.38 18.27
CA ARG A 352 12.06 7.02 17.86
C ARG A 352 11.02 6.02 18.33
N PHE A 353 10.56 5.16 17.43
CA PHE A 353 9.60 4.10 17.71
C PHE A 353 8.30 4.60 18.36
N VAL A 354 7.80 5.75 17.91
CA VAL A 354 6.54 6.33 18.38
C VAL A 354 5.39 5.72 17.60
N ILE A 355 4.29 5.38 18.28
CA ILE A 355 3.13 4.79 17.62
C ILE A 355 2.18 5.88 17.16
N GLU A 356 2.01 5.96 15.85
CA GLU A 356 1.01 6.81 15.21
C GLU A 356 -0.25 6.01 14.90
N ARG A 357 -1.39 6.51 15.35
CA ARG A 357 -2.70 5.87 15.16
C ARG A 357 -3.47 6.57 14.05
N PHE A 358 -3.77 5.83 12.99
CA PHE A 358 -4.66 6.23 11.92
C PHE A 358 -6.05 5.63 12.13
N SER A 359 -6.97 5.92 11.20
CA SER A 359 -8.36 5.46 11.24
C SER A 359 -8.48 3.93 11.30
N HIS A 360 -7.69 3.21 10.51
CA HIS A 360 -7.79 1.74 10.35
C HIS A 360 -6.53 0.97 10.76
N VAL A 361 -5.37 1.66 10.84
CA VAL A 361 -4.08 1.06 11.18
C VAL A 361 -3.30 1.91 12.17
N MET A 362 -2.28 1.33 12.80
CA MET A 362 -1.23 2.05 13.52
C MET A 362 0.13 1.73 12.90
N HIS A 363 1.04 2.72 12.92
CA HIS A 363 2.39 2.59 12.39
C HIS A 363 3.45 2.98 13.42
N ILE A 364 4.63 2.40 13.29
CA ILE A 364 5.82 2.90 13.97
C ILE A 364 6.35 4.09 13.17
N SER A 365 6.60 5.20 13.87
CA SER A 365 7.08 6.45 13.32
C SER A 365 8.32 6.92 14.07
N SER A 366 9.27 7.47 13.33
CA SER A 366 10.46 8.12 13.88
C SER A 366 10.72 9.41 13.13
N ASN A 367 11.38 10.36 13.78
CA ASN A 367 11.67 11.67 13.23
C ASN A 367 13.18 11.90 13.14
N VAL A 368 13.68 12.21 11.95
CA VAL A 368 15.08 12.53 11.69
C VAL A 368 15.19 13.97 11.23
N GLN A 369 15.99 14.76 11.96
CA GLN A 369 16.17 16.19 11.70
C GLN A 369 17.63 16.54 11.55
N GLY A 370 17.92 17.57 10.76
CA GLY A 370 19.25 18.15 10.61
C GLY A 370 19.17 19.61 10.17
N THR A 371 20.22 20.38 10.49
CA THR A 371 20.32 21.77 10.04
C THR A 371 20.96 21.80 8.67
N LEU A 372 20.25 22.32 7.67
CA LEU A 372 20.72 22.42 6.29
C LEU A 372 22.01 23.25 6.21
N LYS A 373 22.95 22.84 5.36
CA LYS A 373 24.17 23.62 5.11
C LYS A 373 23.82 25.01 4.53
N PRO A 374 24.48 26.10 4.95
CA PRO A 374 24.13 27.46 4.53
C PRO A 374 24.15 27.71 3.02
N GLU A 375 24.96 26.97 2.28
CA GLU A 375 25.08 27.04 0.82
C GLU A 375 24.02 26.26 0.05
N LEU A 376 23.21 25.44 0.75
CA LEU A 376 22.17 24.61 0.16
C LEU A 376 20.78 25.20 0.37
N GLU A 377 19.82 24.78 -0.43
CA GLU A 377 18.44 25.26 -0.36
C GLU A 377 17.40 24.12 -0.43
N ALA A 378 16.12 24.49 -0.42
CA ALA A 378 14.99 23.55 -0.38
C ALA A 378 15.06 22.44 -1.44
N LEU A 379 15.48 22.79 -2.67
CA LEU A 379 15.61 21.80 -3.74
C LEU A 379 16.70 20.76 -3.45
N ASP A 380 17.82 21.17 -2.84
CA ASP A 380 18.90 20.24 -2.44
C ASP A 380 18.43 19.31 -1.33
N ALA A 381 17.67 19.85 -0.36
CA ALA A 381 17.06 19.05 0.70
C ALA A 381 16.09 18.00 0.14
N LEU A 382 15.26 18.38 -0.84
CA LEU A 382 14.34 17.44 -1.51
C LEU A 382 15.12 16.35 -2.26
N VAL A 383 16.06 16.74 -3.12
CA VAL A 383 16.86 15.81 -3.94
C VAL A 383 17.64 14.82 -3.06
N ALA A 384 18.12 15.25 -1.89
CA ALA A 384 18.87 14.36 -0.99
C ALA A 384 18.07 13.16 -0.47
N ALA A 385 16.75 13.31 -0.31
CA ALA A 385 15.87 12.27 0.22
C ALA A 385 14.92 11.68 -0.85
N PHE A 386 14.90 12.21 -2.07
CA PHE A 386 14.01 11.76 -3.13
C PHE A 386 14.58 10.55 -3.90
N PRO A 387 13.77 9.53 -4.25
CA PRO A 387 12.49 9.18 -3.64
C PRO A 387 12.68 8.58 -2.25
N ALA A 388 11.57 8.43 -1.52
CA ALA A 388 11.60 7.83 -0.19
C ALA A 388 12.10 6.38 -0.21
N GLY A 389 12.92 6.03 0.76
CA GLY A 389 13.42 4.67 0.98
C GLY A 389 12.31 3.64 1.21
N THR A 390 11.25 4.04 1.90
CA THR A 390 10.04 3.23 2.15
C THR A 390 9.32 2.79 0.88
N LEU A 391 9.61 3.42 -0.26
CA LEU A 391 8.99 3.14 -1.56
C LEU A 391 9.98 2.71 -2.63
N THR A 392 11.26 2.56 -2.28
CA THR A 392 12.31 2.12 -3.20
C THR A 392 12.98 0.89 -2.64
N GLY A 393 13.76 1.07 -1.58
CA GLY A 393 14.49 0.00 -0.91
C GLY A 393 15.85 0.47 -0.42
N ALA A 394 16.70 -0.49 -0.07
CA ALA A 394 18.04 -0.25 0.45
C ALA A 394 19.03 -1.29 -0.11
N PRO A 395 20.17 -0.89 -0.72
CA PRO A 395 20.56 0.48 -1.08
C PRO A 395 19.64 1.13 -2.14
N LYS A 396 19.35 2.43 -2.00
CA LYS A 396 18.31 3.14 -2.77
C LYS A 396 18.46 3.02 -4.29
N ILE A 397 19.64 3.30 -4.84
CA ILE A 397 19.90 3.27 -6.29
C ILE A 397 19.74 1.85 -6.84
N ARG A 398 20.37 0.85 -6.19
CA ARG A 398 20.29 -0.53 -6.62
C ARG A 398 18.86 -1.09 -6.56
N ALA A 399 18.11 -0.72 -5.53
CA ALA A 399 16.69 -1.09 -5.44
C ALA A 399 15.86 -0.49 -6.59
N MET A 400 16.13 0.75 -7.01
CA MET A 400 15.46 1.38 -8.15
C MET A 400 15.80 0.72 -9.49
N GLU A 401 17.04 0.27 -9.69
CA GLU A 401 17.43 -0.51 -10.88
C GLU A 401 16.65 -1.84 -10.95
N ILE A 402 16.54 -2.55 -9.82
CA ILE A 402 15.75 -3.79 -9.74
C ILE A 402 14.26 -3.51 -9.99
N ILE A 403 13.73 -2.39 -9.46
CA ILE A 403 12.36 -1.95 -9.72
C ILE A 403 12.13 -1.72 -11.23
N ASP A 404 13.05 -1.02 -11.91
CA ASP A 404 12.97 -0.76 -13.35
C ASP A 404 12.97 -2.09 -14.16
N GLU A 405 13.63 -3.13 -13.66
CA GLU A 405 13.65 -4.45 -14.29
C GLU A 405 12.32 -5.22 -14.11
N VAL A 406 11.74 -5.19 -12.90
CA VAL A 406 10.56 -6.01 -12.58
C VAL A 406 9.23 -5.33 -12.87
N GLU A 407 9.15 -4.00 -12.81
CA GLU A 407 7.91 -3.25 -13.04
C GLU A 407 7.60 -3.10 -14.54
N ARG A 408 6.31 -3.27 -14.88
CA ARG A 408 5.86 -3.28 -16.28
C ARG A 408 5.72 -1.91 -16.92
N THR A 409 5.66 -0.86 -16.11
CA THR A 409 5.35 0.51 -16.53
C THR A 409 5.94 1.48 -15.54
N ARG A 410 6.23 2.71 -15.98
CA ARG A 410 6.66 3.78 -15.10
C ARG A 410 5.66 4.00 -13.96
N ARG A 411 6.19 4.47 -12.82
CA ARG A 411 5.40 4.84 -11.64
C ARG A 411 4.67 6.16 -11.82
N ALA A 412 5.15 7.02 -12.71
CA ALA A 412 4.63 8.36 -12.91
C ALA A 412 4.56 9.12 -11.58
N THR A 413 3.37 9.40 -11.06
CA THR A 413 3.21 10.16 -9.81
C THR A 413 3.36 9.34 -8.53
N TYR A 414 3.18 8.02 -8.60
CA TYR A 414 3.31 7.13 -7.43
C TYR A 414 4.75 7.14 -6.90
N ALA A 415 4.93 7.17 -5.57
CA ALA A 415 6.23 7.27 -4.90
C ALA A 415 7.03 8.56 -5.19
N GLY A 416 6.46 9.52 -5.93
CA GLY A 416 6.95 10.89 -6.04
C GLY A 416 6.59 11.72 -4.81
N CYS A 417 6.48 13.05 -4.99
CA CYS A 417 6.07 13.96 -3.94
C CYS A 417 5.02 14.99 -4.39
N ILE A 418 4.15 15.37 -3.47
CA ILE A 418 3.14 16.42 -3.64
C ILE A 418 3.36 17.46 -2.55
N GLY A 419 3.34 18.74 -2.90
CA GLY A 419 3.56 19.79 -1.91
C GLY A 419 3.90 21.14 -2.54
N TYR A 420 4.74 21.89 -1.84
CA TYR A 420 5.11 23.25 -2.26
C TYR A 420 6.51 23.68 -1.83
N PHE A 421 7.08 24.59 -2.62
CA PHE A 421 8.20 25.45 -2.26
C PHE A 421 7.65 26.84 -1.91
N GLY A 422 7.71 27.20 -0.64
CA GLY A 422 7.21 28.48 -0.13
C GLY A 422 8.12 29.63 -0.55
N ALA A 423 7.54 30.80 -0.80
CA ALA A 423 8.30 31.96 -1.26
C ALA A 423 9.28 32.53 -0.20
N GLY A 424 9.09 32.18 1.08
CA GLY A 424 10.02 32.47 2.17
C GLY A 424 11.18 31.47 2.31
N GLY A 425 11.27 30.45 1.46
CA GLY A 425 12.34 29.42 1.49
C GLY A 425 11.98 28.13 2.22
N ASN A 426 10.83 28.08 2.91
CA ASN A 426 10.31 26.86 3.51
C ASN A 426 9.76 25.88 2.46
N MET A 427 9.67 24.60 2.78
CA MET A 427 9.13 23.56 1.90
C MET A 427 8.40 22.50 2.73
N ASP A 428 7.29 22.00 2.22
CA ASP A 428 6.58 20.86 2.82
C ASP A 428 6.06 19.95 1.71
N THR A 429 6.45 18.67 1.76
CA THR A 429 6.09 17.67 0.75
C THR A 429 5.72 16.35 1.42
N CYS A 430 4.68 15.70 0.90
CA CYS A 430 4.32 14.33 1.24
C CYS A 430 4.67 13.38 0.11
N ILE A 431 4.78 12.09 0.42
CA ILE A 431 5.00 11.06 -0.58
C ILE A 431 3.70 10.83 -1.37
N GLY A 432 3.80 10.61 -2.68
CA GLY A 432 2.69 10.20 -3.56
C GLY A 432 2.18 8.79 -3.28
N LEU A 433 1.47 8.62 -2.16
CA LEU A 433 0.87 7.36 -1.70
C LEU A 433 -0.60 7.51 -1.36
N ARG A 434 -1.31 6.37 -1.35
CA ARG A 434 -2.77 6.31 -1.12
C ARG A 434 -3.49 7.34 -1.97
N MET A 435 -3.08 7.37 -3.24
CA MET A 435 -3.49 8.36 -4.22
C MET A 435 -4.00 7.69 -5.49
N ALA A 436 -4.81 8.43 -6.22
CA ALA A 436 -5.33 8.09 -7.52
C ALA A 436 -4.94 9.15 -8.55
N VAL A 437 -4.63 8.70 -9.75
CA VAL A 437 -4.63 9.53 -10.96
C VAL A 437 -5.98 9.33 -11.63
N VAL A 438 -6.71 10.43 -11.89
CA VAL A 438 -7.96 10.41 -12.66
C VAL A 438 -7.67 11.02 -14.03
N LYS A 439 -7.77 10.22 -15.10
CA LYS A 439 -7.44 10.61 -16.47
C LYS A 439 -8.30 9.83 -17.46
N ASP A 440 -8.80 10.48 -18.51
CA ASP A 440 -9.55 9.83 -19.61
C ASP A 440 -10.73 8.94 -19.15
N GLY A 441 -11.43 9.35 -18.09
CA GLY A 441 -12.54 8.58 -17.50
C GLY A 441 -12.11 7.31 -16.76
N GLN A 442 -10.82 7.16 -16.47
CA GLN A 442 -10.23 6.07 -15.70
C GLN A 442 -9.70 6.59 -14.36
N MET A 443 -9.75 5.73 -13.34
CA MET A 443 -9.05 5.91 -12.08
C MET A 443 -7.91 4.89 -12.00
N HIS A 444 -6.70 5.39 -11.78
CA HIS A 444 -5.51 4.58 -11.60
C HIS A 444 -4.99 4.71 -10.17
N VAL A 445 -4.79 3.59 -9.48
CA VAL A 445 -4.27 3.52 -8.11
C VAL A 445 -3.09 2.56 -8.09
N GLN A 446 -1.94 3.00 -7.60
CA GLN A 446 -0.75 2.17 -7.51
C GLN A 446 -0.41 1.88 -6.05
N ALA A 447 -0.01 0.63 -5.79
CA ALA A 447 0.34 0.15 -4.46
C ALA A 447 1.49 -0.85 -4.55
N GLY A 448 2.30 -0.90 -3.50
CA GLY A 448 3.48 -1.76 -3.42
C GLY A 448 3.68 -2.32 -2.03
N CYS A 449 4.67 -3.19 -1.88
CA CYS A 449 5.04 -3.81 -0.63
C CYS A 449 6.57 -3.92 -0.51
N GLY A 450 7.11 -3.81 0.70
CA GLY A 450 8.53 -4.08 0.94
C GLY A 450 8.80 -5.57 0.87
N VAL A 451 9.71 -5.98 -0.02
CA VAL A 451 10.18 -7.35 -0.14
C VAL A 451 11.54 -7.47 0.55
N VAL A 452 11.62 -8.44 1.45
CA VAL A 452 12.81 -8.83 2.22
C VAL A 452 13.05 -10.34 2.03
N ALA A 453 14.17 -10.85 2.53
CA ALA A 453 14.55 -12.26 2.33
C ALA A 453 13.46 -13.26 2.78
N ASP A 454 12.73 -12.95 3.85
CA ASP A 454 11.68 -13.80 4.43
C ASP A 454 10.26 -13.37 4.01
N SER A 455 10.11 -12.64 2.91
CA SER A 455 8.81 -12.38 2.32
C SER A 455 8.21 -13.68 1.78
N HIS A 456 6.91 -13.89 2.02
CA HIS A 456 6.19 -15.07 1.55
C HIS A 456 4.91 -14.65 0.83
N HIS A 457 4.50 -15.39 -0.21
CA HIS A 457 3.15 -15.30 -0.74
C HIS A 457 2.20 -16.06 0.21
N SER A 458 1.06 -15.47 0.55
CA SER A 458 0.03 -16.19 1.33
C SER A 458 -0.57 -17.29 0.44
N ALA A 459 -0.41 -18.55 0.85
CA ALA A 459 -0.97 -19.69 0.15
C ALA A 459 -2.51 -19.63 0.22
N MET A 460 -3.17 -19.75 -0.93
CA MET A 460 -4.62 -19.90 -1.01
C MET A 460 -4.99 -21.37 -0.84
N ILE A 461 -5.69 -21.66 0.25
CA ILE A 461 -6.15 -23.00 0.60
C ILE A 461 -7.63 -23.11 0.23
N LEU A 462 -7.98 -24.06 -0.64
CA LEU A 462 -9.37 -24.51 -0.75
C LEU A 462 -9.64 -25.52 0.35
N LEU A 463 -10.41 -25.14 1.35
CA LEU A 463 -10.78 -26.00 2.46
C LEU A 463 -12.20 -26.55 2.25
N ILE A 464 -12.31 -27.86 2.07
CA ILE A 464 -13.60 -28.54 1.94
C ILE A 464 -14.14 -28.91 3.32
N ASP A 465 -15.23 -28.28 3.70
CA ASP A 465 -15.95 -28.51 4.95
C ASP A 465 -16.96 -29.65 4.79
N ASN A 466 -16.66 -30.78 5.41
CA ASN A 466 -17.50 -31.98 5.46
C ASN A 466 -18.55 -31.94 6.58
N TYR A 467 -19.07 -30.76 6.92
CA TYR A 467 -20.10 -30.59 7.96
C TYR A 467 -19.62 -30.93 9.38
N ASP A 468 -18.37 -30.62 9.67
CA ASP A 468 -17.78 -30.79 10.99
C ASP A 468 -17.71 -29.47 11.77
N SER A 469 -17.88 -29.55 13.09
CA SER A 469 -17.80 -28.37 13.96
C SER A 469 -16.36 -27.89 14.18
N PHE A 470 -15.35 -28.71 13.87
CA PHE A 470 -13.93 -28.42 14.02
C PHE A 470 -13.30 -27.80 12.76
N THR A 471 -14.01 -27.74 11.63
CA THR A 471 -13.50 -27.16 10.38
C THR A 471 -12.91 -25.76 10.58
N PHE A 472 -13.58 -24.88 11.33
CA PHE A 472 -13.09 -23.52 11.54
C PHE A 472 -11.89 -23.44 12.49
N ASN A 473 -11.61 -24.46 13.31
CA ASN A 473 -10.36 -24.51 14.07
C ASN A 473 -9.17 -24.73 13.13
N LEU A 474 -9.33 -25.57 12.10
CA LEU A 474 -8.33 -25.70 11.04
C LEU A 474 -8.14 -24.37 10.29
N VAL A 475 -9.24 -23.66 9.98
CA VAL A 475 -9.17 -22.33 9.34
C VAL A 475 -8.38 -21.35 10.20
N HIS A 476 -8.60 -21.32 11.51
CA HIS A 476 -7.86 -20.46 12.42
C HIS A 476 -6.38 -20.84 12.50
N TYR A 477 -6.04 -22.12 12.64
CA TYR A 477 -4.64 -22.56 12.68
C TYR A 477 -3.91 -22.26 11.37
N LEU A 478 -4.54 -22.51 10.22
CA LEU A 478 -3.97 -22.18 8.91
C LEU A 478 -3.82 -20.67 8.73
N GLY A 479 -4.78 -19.88 9.22
CA GLY A 479 -4.70 -18.41 9.24
C GLY A 479 -3.58 -17.88 10.13
N GLU A 480 -3.34 -18.49 11.29
CA GLU A 480 -2.20 -18.18 12.17
C GLU A 480 -0.85 -18.50 11.52
N LEU A 481 -0.83 -19.47 10.60
CA LEU A 481 0.33 -19.80 9.75
C LEU A 481 0.43 -18.90 8.51
N GLY A 482 -0.42 -17.88 8.36
CA GLY A 482 -0.39 -16.91 7.28
C GLY A 482 -1.08 -17.35 5.98
N ALA A 483 -1.82 -18.46 5.99
CA ALA A 483 -2.57 -18.93 4.84
C ALA A 483 -3.98 -18.31 4.77
N GLN A 484 -4.50 -18.16 3.55
CA GLN A 484 -5.88 -17.71 3.33
C GLN A 484 -6.75 -18.89 2.91
N CYS A 485 -7.77 -19.21 3.70
CA CYS A 485 -8.69 -20.31 3.40
C CYS A 485 -9.96 -19.82 2.69
N ASP A 486 -10.24 -20.34 1.49
CA ASP A 486 -11.58 -20.34 0.89
C ASP A 486 -12.30 -21.62 1.34
N VAL A 487 -13.30 -21.47 2.21
CA VAL A 487 -14.03 -22.59 2.82
C VAL A 487 -15.30 -22.88 2.04
N ARG A 488 -15.44 -24.10 1.53
CA ARG A 488 -16.60 -24.54 0.74
C ARG A 488 -17.15 -25.83 1.31
N ARG A 489 -18.48 -25.96 1.38
CA ARG A 489 -19.10 -27.23 1.76
C ARG A 489 -18.79 -28.29 0.70
N ASN A 490 -18.73 -29.55 1.13
CA ASN A 490 -18.42 -30.68 0.26
C ASN A 490 -19.46 -30.98 -0.85
N ASP A 491 -20.56 -30.22 -0.89
CA ASP A 491 -21.64 -30.27 -1.88
C ASP A 491 -21.84 -28.92 -2.60
N ALA A 492 -21.00 -27.91 -2.33
CA ALA A 492 -21.18 -26.56 -2.85
C ALA A 492 -20.52 -26.31 -4.22
N LEU A 493 -19.58 -27.15 -4.64
CA LEU A 493 -18.81 -26.99 -5.87
C LEU A 493 -18.79 -28.30 -6.66
N SER A 494 -18.64 -28.21 -7.98
CA SER A 494 -18.15 -29.35 -8.76
C SER A 494 -16.62 -29.48 -8.65
N VAL A 495 -16.06 -30.63 -9.03
CA VAL A 495 -14.59 -30.80 -9.10
C VAL A 495 -13.95 -29.83 -10.09
N GLU A 496 -14.64 -29.54 -11.21
CA GLU A 496 -14.17 -28.59 -12.20
C GLU A 496 -14.11 -27.17 -11.61
N ASP A 497 -15.17 -26.73 -10.92
CA ASP A 497 -15.20 -25.43 -10.25
C ASP A 497 -14.13 -25.32 -9.17
N ALA A 498 -13.95 -26.37 -8.35
CA ALA A 498 -12.95 -26.43 -7.30
C ALA A 498 -11.52 -26.26 -7.84
N LEU A 499 -11.19 -26.92 -8.95
CA LEU A 499 -9.88 -26.79 -9.58
C LEU A 499 -9.74 -25.48 -10.38
N ALA A 500 -10.83 -24.93 -10.89
CA ALA A 500 -10.85 -23.63 -11.56
C ALA A 500 -10.51 -22.45 -10.63
N LEU A 501 -10.72 -22.61 -9.31
CA LEU A 501 -10.25 -21.66 -8.30
C LEU A 501 -8.71 -21.58 -8.22
N LYS A 502 -7.99 -22.53 -8.83
CA LYS A 502 -6.51 -22.66 -8.79
C LYS A 502 -5.95 -22.60 -7.35
N PRO A 503 -6.42 -23.47 -6.43
CA PRO A 503 -5.87 -23.53 -5.09
C PRO A 503 -4.38 -23.84 -5.09
N ASP A 504 -3.66 -23.22 -4.15
CA ASP A 504 -2.29 -23.59 -3.87
C ASP A 504 -2.24 -24.95 -3.18
N VAL A 505 -3.25 -25.22 -2.36
CA VAL A 505 -3.39 -26.41 -1.53
C VAL A 505 -4.87 -26.72 -1.34
N ILE A 506 -5.23 -28.00 -1.30
CA ILE A 506 -6.57 -28.46 -0.89
C ILE A 506 -6.48 -29.08 0.50
N VAL A 507 -7.33 -28.64 1.43
CA VAL A 507 -7.48 -29.25 2.75
C VAL A 507 -8.87 -29.84 2.88
N LEU A 508 -8.95 -31.11 3.26
CA LEU A 508 -10.20 -31.81 3.50
C LEU A 508 -10.43 -31.96 4.99
N SER A 509 -11.48 -31.32 5.49
CA SER A 509 -11.80 -31.32 6.91
C SER A 509 -12.23 -32.70 7.41
N PRO A 510 -12.27 -32.90 8.74
CA PRO A 510 -13.04 -33.98 9.36
C PRO A 510 -14.52 -33.87 8.98
N GLY A 511 -15.28 -34.92 9.27
CA GLY A 511 -16.73 -34.96 9.08
C GLY A 511 -17.35 -36.26 9.60
N PRO A 512 -18.68 -36.31 9.75
CA PRO A 512 -19.40 -37.55 9.98
C PRO A 512 -19.34 -38.45 8.73
N CYS A 513 -20.02 -39.61 8.78
CA CYS A 513 -20.21 -40.55 7.67
C CYS A 513 -18.93 -41.23 7.13
N SER A 514 -19.09 -42.03 6.06
CA SER A 514 -17.98 -42.69 5.37
C SER A 514 -17.50 -41.85 4.18
N PRO A 515 -16.28 -42.07 3.65
CA PRO A 515 -15.80 -41.33 2.47
C PRO A 515 -16.72 -41.41 1.24
N ASN A 516 -17.54 -42.46 1.11
CA ASN A 516 -18.53 -42.61 0.02
C ASN A 516 -19.68 -41.60 0.11
N GLU A 517 -19.89 -41.00 1.27
CA GLU A 517 -20.95 -40.04 1.55
C GLU A 517 -20.39 -38.60 1.72
N ALA A 518 -19.06 -38.44 1.60
CA ALA A 518 -18.34 -37.19 1.83
C ALA A 518 -18.35 -36.22 0.62
N GLY A 519 -19.48 -36.18 -0.12
CA GLY A 519 -19.66 -35.31 -1.27
C GLY A 519 -18.53 -35.41 -2.30
N ILE A 520 -17.95 -34.28 -2.67
CA ILE A 520 -16.90 -34.19 -3.69
C ILE A 520 -15.54 -34.79 -3.31
N CYS A 521 -15.31 -35.17 -2.04
CA CYS A 521 -13.95 -35.42 -1.53
C CYS A 521 -13.18 -36.46 -2.35
N CYS A 522 -13.76 -37.64 -2.60
CA CYS A 522 -13.06 -38.72 -3.31
C CYS A 522 -12.73 -38.35 -4.76
N ASP A 523 -13.67 -37.70 -5.46
CA ASP A 523 -13.49 -37.27 -6.85
C ASP A 523 -12.46 -36.14 -6.93
N LEU A 524 -12.47 -35.21 -5.97
CA LEU A 524 -11.53 -34.10 -5.90
C LEU A 524 -10.10 -34.59 -5.62
N ILE A 525 -9.89 -35.53 -4.69
CA ILE A 525 -8.56 -36.13 -4.43
C ILE A 525 -8.03 -36.77 -5.71
N SER A 526 -8.87 -37.54 -6.39
CA SER A 526 -8.49 -38.23 -7.65
C SER A 526 -8.09 -37.23 -8.73
N ALA A 527 -8.85 -36.14 -8.88
CA ALA A 527 -8.60 -35.12 -9.90
C ALA A 527 -7.40 -34.22 -9.59
N ALA A 528 -7.13 -33.97 -8.30
CA ALA A 528 -6.03 -33.15 -7.80
C ALA A 528 -4.69 -33.89 -7.76
N ALA A 529 -4.69 -35.22 -7.75
CA ALA A 529 -3.47 -36.02 -7.70
C ALA A 529 -2.49 -35.64 -8.83
N GLY A 530 -1.28 -35.24 -8.43
CA GLY A 530 -0.23 -34.77 -9.35
C GLY A 530 -0.42 -33.35 -9.89
N LYS A 531 -1.46 -32.63 -9.45
CA LYS A 531 -1.77 -31.25 -9.88
C LYS A 531 -1.84 -30.25 -8.74
N VAL A 532 -2.38 -30.65 -7.59
CA VAL A 532 -2.50 -29.79 -6.40
C VAL A 532 -2.19 -30.62 -5.15
N PRO A 533 -1.36 -30.13 -4.21
CA PRO A 533 -1.16 -30.77 -2.92
C PRO A 533 -2.46 -30.92 -2.12
N VAL A 534 -2.62 -32.05 -1.44
CA VAL A 534 -3.84 -32.38 -0.68
C VAL A 534 -3.50 -32.82 0.73
N PHE A 535 -4.16 -32.22 1.74
CA PHE A 535 -4.08 -32.66 3.12
C PHE A 535 -5.45 -33.05 3.67
N GLY A 536 -5.55 -34.26 4.21
CA GLY A 536 -6.79 -34.79 4.77
C GLY A 536 -6.72 -34.98 6.28
N VAL A 537 -7.74 -34.51 6.99
CA VAL A 537 -7.88 -34.72 8.45
C VAL A 537 -9.07 -35.64 8.71
N CYS A 538 -8.87 -36.69 9.52
CA CYS A 538 -9.88 -37.67 9.91
C CYS A 538 -10.65 -38.27 8.71
N LEU A 539 -11.85 -37.79 8.39
CA LEU A 539 -12.59 -38.20 7.19
C LEU A 539 -11.80 -37.93 5.90
N GLY A 540 -11.09 -36.80 5.82
CA GLY A 540 -10.19 -36.50 4.70
C GLY A 540 -9.05 -37.52 4.56
N HIS A 541 -8.47 -37.96 5.68
CA HIS A 541 -7.46 -39.03 5.71
C HIS A 541 -8.04 -40.37 5.21
N GLN A 542 -9.25 -40.72 5.65
CA GLN A 542 -9.93 -41.93 5.23
C GLN A 542 -10.26 -41.91 3.73
N ALA A 543 -10.71 -40.75 3.21
CA ALA A 543 -10.97 -40.55 1.79
C ALA A 543 -9.69 -40.70 0.94
N ILE A 544 -8.56 -40.15 1.40
CA ILE A 544 -7.25 -40.37 0.74
C ILE A 544 -6.92 -41.86 0.69
N GLY A 545 -7.04 -42.56 1.81
CA GLY A 545 -6.82 -44.01 1.86
C GLY A 545 -7.69 -44.75 0.83
N GLN A 546 -8.99 -44.46 0.82
CA GLN A 546 -9.96 -45.12 -0.05
C GLN A 546 -9.67 -44.87 -1.54
N VAL A 547 -9.41 -43.62 -1.93
CA VAL A 547 -9.16 -43.23 -3.32
C VAL A 547 -7.96 -43.99 -3.91
N PHE A 548 -6.92 -44.23 -3.11
CA PHE A 548 -5.73 -44.93 -3.58
C PHE A 548 -5.79 -46.45 -3.37
N GLY A 549 -6.88 -46.99 -2.81
CA GLY A 549 -7.16 -48.43 -2.77
C GLY A 549 -7.11 -49.10 -1.39
N ALA A 550 -6.94 -48.33 -0.30
CA ALA A 550 -7.08 -48.87 1.05
C ALA A 550 -8.55 -49.10 1.42
N GLN A 551 -8.83 -50.10 2.24
CA GLN A 551 -10.17 -50.36 2.78
C GLN A 551 -10.40 -49.57 4.06
N VAL A 552 -11.54 -48.88 4.12
CA VAL A 552 -12.00 -48.20 5.34
C VAL A 552 -12.83 -49.19 6.16
N VAL A 553 -12.39 -49.48 7.38
CA VAL A 553 -13.02 -50.44 8.30
C VAL A 553 -13.40 -49.75 9.61
N ARG A 554 -14.20 -50.43 10.44
CA ARG A 554 -14.48 -49.94 11.80
C ARG A 554 -13.23 -50.05 12.64
N ALA A 555 -12.92 -48.97 13.39
CA ALA A 555 -11.84 -48.99 14.34
C ALA A 555 -12.08 -50.05 15.44
N PRO A 556 -11.04 -50.71 15.98
CA PRO A 556 -11.19 -51.72 17.04
C PRO A 556 -11.94 -51.20 18.27
N THR A 557 -11.82 -49.90 18.55
CA THR A 557 -12.57 -49.20 19.59
C THR A 557 -12.92 -47.80 19.08
N PRO A 558 -14.19 -47.35 19.20
CA PRO A 558 -14.55 -45.97 18.90
C PRO A 558 -13.83 -44.99 19.84
N MET A 559 -13.21 -43.97 19.26
CA MET A 559 -12.43 -42.97 19.99
C MET A 559 -13.07 -41.60 19.76
N HIS A 560 -13.75 -41.06 20.77
CA HIS A 560 -14.36 -39.74 20.72
C HIS A 560 -13.78 -38.86 21.83
N GLY A 561 -12.87 -37.94 21.47
CA GLY A 561 -12.24 -37.00 22.40
C GLY A 561 -11.22 -37.65 23.32
N LYS A 562 -10.56 -38.72 22.86
CA LYS A 562 -9.52 -39.40 23.62
C LYS A 562 -8.15 -39.01 23.10
N VAL A 563 -7.24 -38.71 24.01
CA VAL A 563 -5.83 -38.47 23.71
C VAL A 563 -5.11 -39.81 23.66
N SER A 564 -4.26 -40.01 22.66
CA SER A 564 -3.41 -41.21 22.56
C SER A 564 -2.00 -40.82 22.10
N PRO A 565 -0.95 -41.51 22.58
CA PRO A 565 0.36 -41.41 21.97
C PRO A 565 0.31 -41.87 20.51
N VAL A 566 0.83 -41.03 19.61
CA VAL A 566 0.99 -41.31 18.18
C VAL A 566 2.48 -41.49 17.90
N PHE A 567 2.82 -42.65 17.38
CA PHE A 567 4.16 -42.97 16.89
C PHE A 567 4.23 -42.66 15.40
N HIS A 568 5.40 -42.22 14.92
CA HIS A 568 5.60 -41.89 13.50
C HIS A 568 7.00 -42.26 13.00
N ASN A 569 7.20 -42.21 11.69
CA ASN A 569 8.51 -42.48 11.06
C ASN A 569 9.38 -41.22 10.88
N GLY A 570 8.87 -40.05 11.27
CA GLY A 570 9.60 -38.77 11.21
C GLY A 570 9.76 -38.20 9.80
N GLN A 571 8.99 -38.73 8.84
CA GLN A 571 8.94 -38.25 7.46
C GLN A 571 7.71 -37.37 7.25
N ASP A 572 7.70 -36.67 6.11
CA ASP A 572 6.52 -35.95 5.62
C ASP A 572 6.04 -34.89 6.64
N VAL A 573 4.73 -34.81 6.92
CA VAL A 573 4.18 -33.84 7.88
C VAL A 573 4.71 -34.01 9.31
N PHE A 574 5.36 -35.15 9.62
CA PHE A 574 5.94 -35.44 10.94
C PHE A 574 7.43 -35.08 11.05
N ALA A 575 8.02 -34.46 10.03
CA ALA A 575 9.43 -34.07 10.06
C ALA A 575 9.73 -33.14 11.25
N GLY A 576 10.74 -33.49 12.04
CA GLY A 576 11.19 -32.70 13.20
C GLY A 576 10.29 -32.78 14.44
N LEU A 577 9.18 -33.54 14.42
CA LEU A 577 8.29 -33.68 15.57
C LEU A 577 8.79 -34.73 16.58
N PRO A 578 8.50 -34.56 17.89
CA PRO A 578 8.80 -35.57 18.90
C PRO A 578 8.02 -36.88 18.69
N ASN A 579 8.68 -38.01 18.94
CA ASN A 579 8.11 -39.34 18.72
C ASN A 579 8.20 -40.20 20.00
N PRO A 580 7.06 -40.64 20.59
CA PRO A 580 5.69 -40.26 20.23
C PRO A 580 5.33 -38.86 20.74
N PHE A 581 4.19 -38.33 20.25
CA PHE A 581 3.51 -37.17 20.83
C PHE A 581 2.02 -37.49 21.08
N ASN A 582 1.34 -36.68 21.90
CA ASN A 582 -0.06 -36.89 22.21
C ASN A 582 -0.98 -36.21 21.18
N ALA A 583 -1.95 -36.97 20.64
CA ALA A 583 -2.93 -36.44 19.70
C ALA A 583 -4.37 -36.87 20.05
N THR A 584 -5.33 -35.99 19.77
CA THR A 584 -6.75 -36.24 20.02
C THR A 584 -7.42 -37.00 18.88
N ARG A 585 -8.14 -38.08 19.22
CA ARG A 585 -8.87 -38.96 18.31
C ARG A 585 -10.39 -38.71 18.41
N TYR A 586 -11.02 -38.47 17.26
CA TYR A 586 -12.48 -38.43 17.09
C TYR A 586 -12.93 -39.27 15.89
N HIS A 587 -12.73 -40.59 15.95
CA HIS A 587 -13.05 -41.49 14.84
C HIS A 587 -13.62 -42.82 15.30
N SER A 588 -14.47 -43.37 14.43
CA SER A 588 -15.04 -44.73 14.54
C SER A 588 -14.62 -45.63 13.37
N LEU A 589 -13.99 -45.04 12.36
CA LEU A 589 -13.48 -45.69 11.16
C LEU A 589 -11.98 -45.46 11.08
N THR A 590 -11.26 -46.38 10.44
CA THR A 590 -9.82 -46.27 10.16
C THR A 590 -9.49 -47.04 8.88
N LEU A 591 -8.24 -46.94 8.43
CA LEU A 591 -7.74 -47.73 7.30
C LEU A 591 -7.28 -49.11 7.79
N GLU A 592 -7.68 -50.16 7.08
CA GLU A 592 -7.26 -51.54 7.37
C GLU A 592 -5.78 -51.73 7.02
N PRO A 593 -4.88 -52.04 7.98
CA PRO A 593 -3.45 -52.12 7.73
C PRO A 593 -3.05 -53.10 6.62
N ALA A 594 -3.72 -54.25 6.51
CA ALA A 594 -3.43 -55.24 5.48
C ALA A 594 -3.88 -54.81 4.07
N SER A 595 -4.69 -53.75 3.96
CA SER A 595 -5.21 -53.24 2.70
C SER A 595 -4.42 -52.06 2.13
N ILE A 596 -3.42 -51.56 2.86
CA ILE A 596 -2.66 -50.38 2.43
C ILE A 596 -1.92 -50.69 1.11
N PRO A 597 -2.24 -49.98 0.02
CA PRO A 597 -1.66 -50.24 -1.30
C PRO A 597 -0.23 -49.68 -1.39
N ASP A 598 0.55 -50.19 -2.35
CA ASP A 598 1.94 -49.74 -2.57
C ASP A 598 2.06 -48.23 -2.85
N ALA A 599 1.01 -47.61 -3.38
CA ALA A 599 0.98 -46.17 -3.67
C ALA A 599 1.04 -45.31 -2.38
N LEU A 600 0.63 -45.88 -1.25
CA LEU A 600 0.61 -45.23 0.05
C LEU A 600 1.73 -45.77 0.96
N GLU A 601 2.19 -44.91 1.85
CA GLU A 601 3.08 -45.26 2.94
C GLU A 601 2.45 -44.84 4.26
N VAL A 602 2.40 -45.76 5.22
CA VAL A 602 1.97 -45.45 6.60
C VAL A 602 3.07 -44.63 7.28
N THR A 603 2.72 -43.42 7.71
CA THR A 603 3.65 -42.48 8.34
C THR A 603 3.47 -42.38 9.85
N ALA A 604 2.28 -42.73 10.38
CA ALA A 604 2.02 -42.74 11.82
C ALA A 604 1.01 -43.82 12.23
N TRP A 605 1.11 -44.29 13.47
CA TRP A 605 0.26 -45.32 14.08
C TRP A 605 0.16 -45.16 15.61
N THR A 606 -0.79 -45.83 16.24
CA THR A 606 -0.88 -45.97 17.70
C THR A 606 -0.38 -47.33 18.18
N GLU A 607 -0.23 -47.51 19.50
CA GLU A 607 0.17 -48.78 20.11
C GLU A 607 -0.79 -49.93 19.81
N ASP A 608 -2.09 -49.64 19.65
CA ASP A 608 -3.13 -50.58 19.23
C ASP A 608 -3.13 -50.89 17.71
N GLY A 609 -2.11 -50.42 16.98
CA GLY A 609 -1.91 -50.73 15.56
C GLY A 609 -2.83 -49.96 14.60
N VAL A 610 -3.56 -48.97 15.09
CA VAL A 610 -4.43 -48.13 14.26
C VAL A 610 -3.59 -47.15 13.47
N ILE A 611 -3.84 -47.04 12.16
CA ILE A 611 -3.15 -46.11 11.28
C ILE A 611 -3.57 -44.67 11.62
N MET A 612 -2.57 -43.82 11.83
CA MET A 612 -2.74 -42.42 12.24
C MET A 612 -2.24 -41.42 11.20
N GLY A 613 -1.43 -41.88 10.25
CA GLY A 613 -0.90 -41.05 9.18
C GLY A 613 -0.61 -41.88 7.94
N VAL A 614 -0.93 -41.34 6.77
CA VAL A 614 -0.49 -41.88 5.47
C VAL A 614 0.04 -40.75 4.61
N ARG A 615 0.95 -41.08 3.69
CA ARG A 615 1.34 -40.23 2.58
C ARG A 615 1.32 -41.00 1.27
N HIS A 616 1.06 -40.32 0.16
CA HIS A 616 1.26 -40.87 -1.17
C HIS A 616 2.76 -40.83 -1.53
N ARG A 617 3.29 -41.87 -2.18
CA ARG A 617 4.72 -41.97 -2.47
C ARG A 617 5.22 -41.00 -3.54
N GLN A 618 4.35 -40.67 -4.50
CA GLN A 618 4.70 -39.82 -5.66
C GLN A 618 4.15 -38.39 -5.59
N TYR A 619 2.93 -38.20 -5.11
CA TYR A 619 2.25 -36.90 -5.06
C TYR A 619 2.29 -36.31 -3.65
N PRO A 620 2.27 -34.97 -3.51
CA PRO A 620 2.22 -34.28 -2.22
C PRO A 620 0.83 -34.40 -1.58
N ILE A 621 0.46 -35.62 -1.22
CA ILE A 621 -0.82 -35.98 -0.62
C ILE A 621 -0.53 -36.66 0.71
N SER A 622 -1.03 -36.07 1.79
CA SER A 622 -0.82 -36.56 3.15
C SER A 622 -2.13 -36.51 3.92
N GLY A 623 -2.31 -37.43 4.86
CA GLY A 623 -3.49 -37.38 5.71
C GLY A 623 -3.22 -37.91 7.10
N VAL A 624 -3.87 -37.31 8.10
CA VAL A 624 -3.81 -37.71 9.50
C VAL A 624 -5.18 -38.11 10.03
N GLN A 625 -5.25 -39.21 10.77
CA GLN A 625 -6.52 -39.74 11.31
C GLN A 625 -6.97 -39.01 12.58
N PHE A 626 -6.03 -38.44 13.34
CA PHE A 626 -6.30 -37.60 14.51
C PHE A 626 -6.61 -36.16 14.11
N HIS A 627 -6.98 -35.33 15.08
CA HIS A 627 -7.36 -33.93 14.89
C HIS A 627 -6.23 -33.00 15.33
N PRO A 628 -5.33 -32.55 14.43
CA PRO A 628 -4.23 -31.64 14.78
C PRO A 628 -4.73 -30.28 15.31
N GLU A 629 -5.94 -29.87 14.94
CA GLU A 629 -6.60 -28.64 15.39
C GLU A 629 -7.22 -28.73 16.79
N SER A 630 -7.24 -29.93 17.39
CA SER A 630 -7.81 -30.13 18.71
C SER A 630 -6.89 -29.56 19.80
N ILE A 631 -7.46 -28.90 20.79
CA ILE A 631 -6.73 -28.26 21.89
C ILE A 631 -5.81 -29.19 22.68
N ALA A 632 -6.09 -30.50 22.71
CA ALA A 632 -5.30 -31.49 23.42
C ALA A 632 -4.31 -32.24 22.50
N SER A 633 -4.25 -31.89 21.21
CA SER A 633 -3.23 -32.39 20.29
C SER A 633 -1.97 -31.53 20.38
N GLU A 634 -0.83 -32.16 20.61
CA GLU A 634 0.47 -31.49 20.60
C GLU A 634 0.94 -31.30 19.15
N TYR A 635 1.66 -30.20 18.88
CA TYR A 635 2.35 -29.94 17.60
C TYR A 635 1.45 -29.82 16.35
N GLY A 636 0.16 -29.49 16.52
CA GLY A 636 -0.78 -29.33 15.40
C GLY A 636 -0.36 -28.25 14.39
N HIS A 637 0.10 -27.10 14.87
CA HIS A 637 0.66 -26.03 14.02
C HIS A 637 1.88 -26.47 13.24
N ASP A 638 2.83 -27.13 13.90
CA ASP A 638 4.08 -27.58 13.26
C ASP A 638 3.79 -28.60 12.15
N LEU A 639 2.84 -29.50 12.36
CA LEU A 639 2.40 -30.47 11.36
C LEU A 639 1.79 -29.80 10.12
N MET A 640 0.90 -28.82 10.32
CA MET A 640 0.31 -28.07 9.20
C MET A 640 1.37 -27.19 8.50
N LYS A 641 2.30 -26.59 9.25
CA LYS A 641 3.43 -25.85 8.69
C LYS A 641 4.33 -26.73 7.82
N ASN A 642 4.61 -27.95 8.25
CA ASN A 642 5.37 -28.92 7.46
C ASN A 642 4.65 -29.23 6.15
N PHE A 643 3.33 -29.45 6.19
CA PHE A 643 2.55 -29.69 4.98
C PHE A 643 2.57 -28.50 4.01
N LEU A 644 2.37 -27.27 4.50
CA LEU A 644 2.45 -26.07 3.66
C LEU A 644 3.85 -25.91 3.01
N SER A 645 4.90 -26.27 3.74
CA SER A 645 6.28 -26.26 3.22
C SER A 645 6.48 -27.31 2.11
N ILE A 646 5.93 -28.51 2.29
CA ILE A 646 5.94 -29.58 1.26
C ILE A 646 5.19 -29.12 0.01
N ALA A 647 4.04 -28.47 0.18
CA ALA A 647 3.25 -27.94 -0.92
C ALA A 647 3.99 -26.86 -1.73
N SER A 648 4.64 -25.91 -1.04
CA SER A 648 5.48 -24.87 -1.69
C SER A 648 6.60 -25.50 -2.51
N ALA A 649 7.39 -26.38 -1.89
CA ALA A 649 8.52 -27.03 -2.55
C ALA A 649 8.11 -27.89 -3.75
N TRP A 650 6.90 -28.48 -3.73
CA TRP A 650 6.38 -29.22 -4.86
C TRP A 650 5.97 -28.31 -6.02
N LYS A 651 5.29 -27.19 -5.73
CA LYS A 651 4.91 -26.21 -6.74
C LYS A 651 6.13 -25.57 -7.40
N GLU A 652 7.14 -25.21 -6.62
CA GLU A 652 8.42 -24.69 -7.13
C GLU A 652 9.05 -25.65 -8.14
N LYS A 653 9.06 -26.96 -7.84
CA LYS A 653 9.58 -27.97 -8.77
C LYS A 653 8.75 -28.10 -10.05
N GLN A 654 7.43 -27.95 -9.97
CA GLN A 654 6.58 -27.98 -11.16
C GLN A 654 6.72 -26.73 -12.03
N ALA A 655 7.08 -25.58 -11.47
CA ALA A 655 7.29 -24.36 -12.23
C ALA A 655 8.60 -24.38 -13.05
N VAL A 656 9.59 -25.18 -12.62
CA VAL A 656 10.91 -25.29 -13.26
C VAL A 656 10.97 -26.45 -14.29
N ALA A 657 10.04 -27.40 -14.23
CA ALA A 657 9.94 -28.55 -15.12
C ALA A 657 9.07 -28.26 -16.35
#